data_AF-A0A2V1AH41-F1
#
_entry.id   AF-A0A2V1AH41-F1
#
_cell.length_a   1.000
_cell.length_b   1.000
_cell.length_c   1.000
_cell.angle_alpha   90.00
_cell.angle_beta   90.00
_cell.angle_gamma   90.00
#
_symmetry.space_group_name_H-M   'P 1'
#
loop_
_entity.id
_entity.type
_entity.pdbx_description
1 polymer ?
#
loop_
_entity_poly.entity_id
_entity_poly.type
_entity_poly.pdbx_seq_one_letter_code
_entity_poly.pdbx_strand_id
1 'polypeptide(L)'
;MAEDEKRDHTLPYPLGYEEKNLIESIDDINSFKIPSIFIQNGLSLLKISHKSRKRVKLKVEPSNFKFVYELPKGKSYEFLVDDIKGLFFGNLASNFREEFGISKEFEKQWLSVTFFNQSKKKLKTLHLIADTIYDFRRVKAIFVGFKTLKDDIAQNFLVNLNELNDSTKTMVIEKADCTENIKRSSLSLHDVVKFTRRMNINLSESIISRIFQESKKVATDSTKILTFDEFKNFVSKLNDRPDVTEIWQEANANRPTMSFENFKSFMVQLQQESHSEASLRKHFSKFDYNSKGFWSEQDLNSFLLSKFSFPVREFKEEEGPYCRPLNEYFILSSHNTYLLGRQIIGESSIEGYIKALQRGCRCLEIDIWNSGIDNDEPIVNHGRTFTQGILLKNVAKTIKDYAFQVTPYPLILSIENHCTPDFQRKAITIFRETFGKTLLTEPLNESMTLPSPEDLKNRILLKVKRTVAGSDRGCDSSFSTGTSTTTTTTSFSDGNDTANTNLKLKLRKKSSTRSVIKTLSDMALYVQGVKFRNFSLPESKTFNHCFSLSEKSIDRMIKDDNKKVAVLKHNRGYLMRIYPSKFRLKSTNFNPIMYWSHGVQMVATNWQTHDLGQQLNEAMFNTPFGDGYVLKPSSLRVAPSRVKSGIHKW
;
A
#
# COMPACT_ATOMS: atom_id res chain seq x y z
N MET A 1 -39.56 -17.17 52.65
CA MET A 1 -40.69 -16.94 51.73
C MET A 1 -40.14 -16.80 50.33
N ALA A 2 -40.43 -17.78 49.47
CA ALA A 2 -40.10 -17.92 48.02
C ALA A 2 -38.60 -17.87 47.70
N GLU A 3 -37.84 -18.95 47.50
CA GLU A 3 -37.98 -20.13 46.60
C GLU A 3 -38.08 -19.82 45.10
N ASP A 4 -37.05 -20.34 44.41
CA ASP A 4 -36.75 -20.33 42.98
C ASP A 4 -37.83 -21.00 42.12
N GLU A 5 -38.17 -20.37 40.99
CA GLU A 5 -38.71 -21.08 39.83
C GLU A 5 -37.95 -20.70 38.56
N LYS A 6 -37.24 -21.70 38.02
CA LYS A 6 -36.65 -21.73 36.68
C LYS A 6 -37.75 -21.59 35.62
N ARG A 7 -37.52 -20.75 34.60
CA ARG A 7 -38.08 -20.97 33.27
C ARG A 7 -36.98 -20.99 32.23
N ASP A 8 -36.84 -22.19 31.69
CA ASP A 8 -36.08 -22.59 30.52
C ASP A 8 -36.70 -21.97 29.25
N HIS A 9 -35.86 -21.34 28.42
CA HIS A 9 -36.19 -21.06 27.02
C HIS A 9 -34.96 -21.36 26.16
N THR A 10 -34.60 -22.64 26.11
CA THR A 10 -34.00 -23.23 24.92
C THR A 10 -35.11 -23.56 23.90
N LEU A 11 -35.09 -22.90 22.74
CA LEU A 11 -35.37 -23.48 21.42
C LEU A 11 -35.06 -22.42 20.33
N PRO A 12 -34.38 -22.80 19.24
CA PRO A 12 -34.01 -21.90 18.15
C PRO A 12 -35.21 -21.64 17.24
N TYR A 13 -35.41 -20.38 16.85
CA TYR A 13 -36.26 -20.09 15.69
C TYR A 13 -35.70 -20.83 14.47
N PRO A 14 -36.52 -21.58 13.70
CA PRO A 14 -36.07 -22.12 12.44
C PRO A 14 -35.78 -20.94 11.51
N LEU A 15 -34.52 -20.77 11.13
CA LEU A 15 -34.10 -19.83 10.10
C LEU A 15 -34.94 -20.07 8.85
N GLY A 16 -35.52 -19.00 8.31
CA GLY A 16 -36.33 -19.07 7.09
C GLY A 16 -35.48 -19.62 5.93
N TYR A 17 -36.12 -20.25 4.95
CA TYR A 17 -35.46 -20.80 3.76
C TYR A 17 -34.62 -19.73 3.00
N GLU A 18 -34.99 -18.45 3.11
CA GLU A 18 -34.19 -17.31 2.60
C GLU A 18 -32.93 -17.00 3.42
N GLU A 19 -32.93 -17.23 4.73
CA GLU A 19 -31.79 -16.98 5.63
C GLU A 19 -30.70 -18.05 5.50
N LYS A 20 -31.05 -19.30 5.19
CA LYS A 20 -30.06 -20.35 4.86
C LYS A 20 -29.30 -20.04 3.58
N ASN A 21 -29.99 -19.59 2.54
CA ASN A 21 -29.36 -19.25 1.25
C ASN A 21 -28.36 -18.09 1.35
N LEU A 22 -28.54 -17.14 2.29
CA LEU A 22 -27.60 -16.02 2.49
C LEU A 22 -26.33 -16.41 3.27
N ILE A 23 -26.39 -17.47 4.08
CA ILE A 23 -25.25 -17.96 4.86
C ILE A 23 -24.38 -18.88 4.00
N GLU A 24 -24.98 -19.65 3.10
CA GLU A 24 -24.25 -20.51 2.14
C GLU A 24 -23.65 -19.69 0.97
N SER A 25 -24.27 -18.57 0.56
CA SER A 25 -23.78 -17.75 -0.57
C SER A 25 -22.52 -16.91 -0.28
N ILE A 26 -21.91 -16.99 0.90
CA ILE A 26 -20.67 -16.26 1.21
C ILE A 26 -19.45 -17.06 0.75
N ASP A 27 -19.56 -18.39 0.66
CA ASP A 27 -18.50 -19.28 0.17
C ASP A 27 -18.73 -19.76 -1.27
N ASP A 28 -19.96 -19.65 -1.78
CA ASP A 28 -20.29 -19.90 -3.19
C ASP A 28 -20.08 -18.67 -4.07
N ILE A 29 -18.90 -18.64 -4.69
CA ILE A 29 -18.37 -17.59 -5.57
C ILE A 29 -19.20 -17.38 -6.86
N ASN A 30 -20.21 -18.23 -7.14
CA ASN A 30 -20.92 -18.24 -8.41
C ASN A 30 -22.31 -17.57 -8.40
N SER A 31 -22.76 -16.91 -7.32
CA SER A 31 -24.12 -16.31 -7.34
C SER A 31 -24.34 -15.06 -6.46
N PHE A 32 -23.40 -14.12 -6.41
CA PHE A 32 -23.65 -12.86 -5.68
C PHE A 32 -24.82 -12.08 -6.32
N LYS A 33 -25.95 -11.98 -5.60
CA LYS A 33 -27.10 -11.16 -5.99
C LYS A 33 -27.13 -9.87 -5.16
N ILE A 34 -27.30 -8.75 -5.84
CA ILE A 34 -27.44 -7.44 -5.18
C ILE A 34 -28.75 -7.44 -4.38
N PRO A 35 -28.73 -7.22 -3.05
CA PRO A 35 -29.95 -7.13 -2.27
C PRO A 35 -30.81 -5.95 -2.74
N SER A 36 -32.11 -6.18 -2.97
CA SER A 36 -33.06 -5.21 -3.53
C SER A 36 -33.11 -3.89 -2.76
N ILE A 37 -32.85 -3.91 -1.45
CA ILE A 37 -32.78 -2.72 -0.59
C ILE A 37 -31.76 -1.69 -1.10
N PHE A 38 -30.64 -2.11 -1.68
CA PHE A 38 -29.62 -1.18 -2.20
C PHE A 38 -29.97 -0.62 -3.57
N ILE A 39 -30.93 -1.20 -4.30
CA ILE A 39 -31.37 -0.73 -5.61
C ILE A 39 -32.56 0.23 -5.45
N GLN A 40 -33.56 -0.17 -4.68
CA GLN A 40 -34.83 0.55 -4.58
C GLN A 40 -34.76 1.69 -3.54
N ASN A 41 -34.69 1.32 -2.26
CA ASN A 41 -34.94 2.27 -1.16
C ASN A 41 -33.66 2.92 -0.61
N GLY A 42 -32.52 2.23 -0.73
CA GLY A 42 -31.25 2.55 -0.10
C GLY A 42 -31.23 2.18 1.38
N LEU A 43 -30.15 1.54 1.83
CA LEU A 43 -29.99 1.18 3.23
C LEU A 43 -29.60 2.41 4.06
N SER A 44 -30.35 2.66 5.13
CA SER A 44 -30.09 3.78 6.05
C SER A 44 -28.88 3.48 6.93
N LEU A 45 -27.89 4.36 6.92
CA LEU A 45 -26.66 4.26 7.70
C LEU A 45 -26.36 5.60 8.36
N LEU A 46 -25.66 5.58 9.50
CA LEU A 46 -25.21 6.80 10.16
C LEU A 46 -23.82 7.16 9.64
N LYS A 47 -23.73 8.26 8.88
CA LYS A 47 -22.46 8.80 8.41
C LYS A 47 -21.82 9.68 9.48
N ILE A 48 -20.55 9.41 9.76
CA ILE A 48 -19.74 10.14 10.74
C ILE A 48 -18.71 11.01 10.03
N SER A 49 -18.53 12.24 10.55
CA SER A 49 -17.50 13.18 10.13
C SER A 49 -17.19 14.14 11.28
N HIS A 50 -16.02 14.79 11.23
CA HIS A 50 -15.60 15.78 12.25
C HIS A 50 -16.63 16.89 12.47
N LYS A 51 -17.35 17.28 11.41
CA LYS A 51 -18.30 18.41 11.44
C LYS A 51 -19.74 17.99 11.66
N SER A 52 -20.08 16.71 11.48
CA SER A 52 -21.48 16.28 11.51
C SER A 52 -21.67 14.77 11.62
N ARG A 53 -22.79 14.39 12.23
CA ARG A 53 -23.32 13.03 12.24
C ARG A 53 -24.68 13.07 11.52
N LYS A 54 -24.82 12.37 10.39
CA LYS A 54 -26.02 12.47 9.54
C LYS A 54 -26.43 11.10 9.03
N ARG A 55 -27.73 10.82 9.01
CA ARG A 55 -28.28 9.66 8.30
C ARG A 55 -28.06 9.82 6.80
N VAL A 56 -27.61 8.75 6.16
CA VAL A 56 -27.48 8.67 4.71
C VAL A 56 -28.12 7.38 4.22
N LYS A 57 -28.66 7.41 3.00
CA LYS A 57 -29.14 6.21 2.31
C LYS A 57 -28.07 5.74 1.33
N LEU A 58 -27.53 4.56 1.54
CA LEU A 58 -26.57 3.93 0.63
C LEU A 58 -27.32 3.10 -0.41
N LYS A 59 -27.05 3.41 -1.68
CA LYS A 59 -27.60 2.75 -2.86
C LYS A 59 -26.47 2.30 -3.78
N VAL A 60 -26.80 1.37 -4.68
CA VAL A 60 -25.96 0.99 -5.81
C VAL A 60 -26.71 1.22 -7.10
N GLU A 61 -25.99 1.61 -8.14
CA GLU A 61 -26.49 1.65 -9.52
C GLU A 61 -25.79 0.53 -10.29
N PRO A 62 -26.42 -0.66 -10.43
CA PRO A 62 -25.81 -1.83 -11.07
C PRO A 62 -25.31 -1.53 -12.48
N SER A 63 -26.09 -0.81 -13.27
CA SER A 63 -25.81 -0.53 -14.68
C SER A 63 -24.53 0.28 -14.92
N ASN A 64 -24.04 1.03 -13.93
CA ASN A 64 -22.81 1.82 -14.01
C ASN A 64 -21.73 1.38 -13.02
N PHE A 65 -21.95 0.31 -12.27
CA PHE A 65 -21.07 -0.13 -11.18
C PHE A 65 -20.68 1.02 -10.23
N LYS A 66 -21.70 1.74 -9.75
CA LYS A 66 -21.53 2.97 -8.98
C LYS A 66 -22.19 2.85 -7.61
N PHE A 67 -21.51 3.35 -6.58
CA PHE A 67 -22.11 3.58 -5.27
C PHE A 67 -22.68 4.99 -5.19
N VAL A 68 -23.88 5.11 -4.65
CA VAL A 68 -24.56 6.40 -4.42
C VAL A 68 -24.91 6.50 -2.94
N TYR A 69 -24.59 7.60 -2.29
CA TYR A 69 -25.11 7.88 -0.96
C TYR A 69 -25.83 9.24 -0.90
N GLU A 70 -27.07 9.21 -0.44
CA GLU A 70 -27.97 10.36 -0.40
C GLU A 70 -28.08 10.94 1.02
N LEU A 71 -28.01 12.27 1.13
CA LEU A 71 -28.23 12.98 2.40
C LEU A 71 -29.70 13.40 2.56
N PRO A 72 -30.15 13.75 3.78
CA PRO A 72 -31.55 14.07 4.10
C PRO A 72 -32.13 15.36 3.46
N LYS A 73 -31.49 15.91 2.41
CA LYS A 73 -31.92 17.12 1.67
C LYS A 73 -31.69 16.97 0.16
N GLY A 74 -31.76 15.74 -0.35
CA GLY A 74 -31.61 15.44 -1.78
C GLY A 74 -30.18 15.51 -2.34
N LYS A 75 -29.20 15.98 -1.56
CA LYS A 75 -27.81 15.98 -2.01
C LYS A 75 -27.25 14.56 -2.07
N SER A 76 -26.97 14.09 -3.29
CA SER A 76 -26.33 12.81 -3.54
C SER A 76 -24.83 12.97 -3.78
N TYR A 77 -24.10 11.89 -3.53
CA TYR A 77 -22.70 11.76 -3.86
C TYR A 77 -22.48 10.38 -4.43
N GLU A 78 -21.51 10.28 -5.35
CA GLU A 78 -21.23 9.05 -6.06
C GLU A 78 -19.74 8.79 -6.20
N PHE A 79 -19.39 7.52 -6.36
CA PHE A 79 -18.06 7.04 -6.71
C PHE A 79 -18.17 5.68 -7.39
N LEU A 80 -17.22 5.38 -8.28
CA LEU A 80 -17.21 4.10 -9.00
C LEU A 80 -16.68 2.99 -8.09
N VAL A 81 -17.10 1.76 -8.37
CA VAL A 81 -16.57 0.55 -7.71
C VAL A 81 -15.04 0.50 -7.79
N ASP A 82 -14.43 0.86 -8.92
CA ASP A 82 -12.96 0.84 -9.11
C ASP A 82 -12.21 1.99 -8.42
N ASP A 83 -12.94 3.02 -7.97
CA ASP A 83 -12.35 4.13 -7.22
C ASP A 83 -12.04 3.72 -5.77
N ILE A 84 -12.60 2.61 -5.27
CA ILE A 84 -12.36 2.12 -3.91
C ILE A 84 -10.89 1.70 -3.76
N LYS A 85 -10.21 2.26 -2.76
CA LYS A 85 -8.80 2.00 -2.43
C LYS A 85 -8.61 1.26 -1.11
N GLY A 86 -9.63 1.24 -0.25
CA GLY A 86 -9.56 0.50 1.01
C GLY A 86 -10.91 0.36 1.69
N LEU A 87 -11.12 -0.79 2.33
CA LEU A 87 -12.27 -1.11 3.16
C LEU A 87 -11.77 -1.49 4.55
N PHE A 88 -12.22 -0.77 5.58
CA PHE A 88 -11.77 -0.97 6.96
C PHE A 88 -12.97 -1.26 7.86
N PHE A 89 -12.86 -2.32 8.66
CA PHE A 89 -13.88 -2.76 9.61
C PHE A 89 -13.21 -3.48 10.81
N GLY A 90 -13.92 -3.58 11.94
CA GLY A 90 -13.39 -4.20 13.16
C GLY A 90 -12.13 -3.50 13.69
N ASN A 91 -11.15 -4.28 14.16
CA ASN A 91 -9.86 -3.78 14.65
C ASN A 91 -9.12 -2.89 13.63
N LEU A 92 -9.22 -3.18 12.33
CA LEU A 92 -8.56 -2.38 11.29
C LEU A 92 -9.12 -0.95 11.19
N ALA A 93 -10.31 -0.72 11.73
CA ALA A 93 -10.96 0.58 11.75
C ALA A 93 -10.97 1.25 13.13
N SER A 94 -10.31 0.66 14.13
CA SER A 94 -10.27 1.19 15.51
C SER A 94 -9.76 2.62 15.55
N ASN A 95 -8.69 2.91 14.79
CA ASN A 95 -8.08 4.23 14.71
C ASN A 95 -9.06 5.30 14.22
N PHE A 96 -9.83 4.99 13.17
CA PHE A 96 -10.87 5.91 12.67
C PHE A 96 -12.00 6.10 13.68
N ARG A 97 -12.47 5.02 14.30
CA ARG A 97 -13.55 5.07 15.30
C ARG A 97 -13.17 5.95 16.49
N GLU A 98 -11.96 5.76 17.00
CA GLU A 98 -11.42 6.49 18.15
C GLU A 98 -11.15 7.96 17.81
N GLU A 99 -10.70 8.27 16.59
CA GLU A 99 -10.54 9.65 16.09
C GLU A 99 -11.84 10.46 16.19
N PHE A 100 -12.99 9.85 15.93
CA PHE A 100 -14.31 10.50 16.03
C PHE A 100 -14.96 10.38 17.42
N GLY A 101 -14.25 9.83 18.41
CA GLY A 101 -14.74 9.66 19.78
C GLY A 101 -15.93 8.70 19.89
N ILE A 102 -15.98 7.66 19.07
CA ILE A 102 -17.07 6.67 19.07
C ILE A 102 -16.70 5.47 19.96
N SER A 103 -17.63 5.02 20.83
CA SER A 103 -17.43 3.91 21.77
C SER A 103 -17.05 2.60 21.05
N LYS A 104 -16.32 1.72 21.76
CA LYS A 104 -15.90 0.39 21.28
C LYS A 104 -17.08 -0.53 20.99
N GLU A 105 -18.24 -0.28 21.59
CA GLU A 105 -19.46 -1.04 21.34
C GLU A 105 -19.88 -1.04 19.86
N PHE A 106 -19.63 0.05 19.14
CA PHE A 106 -19.95 0.19 17.72
C PHE A 106 -18.92 -0.45 16.78
N GLU A 107 -17.84 -1.05 17.30
CA GLU A 107 -16.77 -1.62 16.48
C GLU A 107 -17.28 -2.69 15.51
N LYS A 108 -18.24 -3.51 15.93
CA LYS A 108 -18.88 -4.56 15.11
C LYS A 108 -19.82 -4.01 14.03
N GLN A 109 -20.16 -2.72 14.09
CA GLN A 109 -21.10 -2.05 13.19
C GLN A 109 -20.45 -0.95 12.36
N TRP A 110 -19.17 -0.66 12.60
CA TRP A 110 -18.41 0.41 11.98
C TRP A 110 -17.77 -0.04 10.67
N LEU A 111 -17.89 0.80 9.64
CA LEU A 111 -17.30 0.60 8.33
C LEU A 111 -16.70 1.91 7.82
N SER A 112 -15.47 1.86 7.31
CA SER A 112 -14.82 2.99 6.64
C SER A 112 -14.40 2.60 5.22
N VAL A 113 -14.78 3.42 4.24
CA VAL A 113 -14.48 3.21 2.81
C VAL A 113 -13.63 4.36 2.31
N THR A 114 -12.40 4.07 1.91
CA THR A 114 -11.52 5.03 1.26
C THR A 114 -11.62 4.88 -0.25
N PHE A 115 -11.91 5.96 -0.97
CA PHE A 115 -12.03 5.97 -2.42
C PHE A 115 -11.42 7.23 -3.04
N PHE A 116 -11.00 7.12 -4.31
CA PHE A 116 -10.50 8.25 -5.08
C PHE A 116 -11.67 9.05 -5.65
N ASN A 117 -11.82 10.30 -5.20
CA ASN A 117 -12.86 11.17 -5.73
C ASN A 117 -12.37 11.83 -7.02
N GLN A 118 -12.86 11.34 -8.17
CA GLN A 118 -12.48 11.84 -9.49
C GLN A 118 -12.73 13.35 -9.64
N SER A 119 -13.87 13.86 -9.17
CA SER A 119 -14.21 15.30 -9.28
C SER A 119 -13.25 16.20 -8.50
N LYS A 120 -12.73 15.75 -7.36
CA LYS A 120 -11.82 16.52 -6.49
C LYS A 120 -10.36 16.11 -6.64
N LYS A 121 -10.06 15.12 -7.50
CA LYS A 121 -8.72 14.52 -7.70
C LYS A 121 -7.99 14.21 -6.38
N LYS A 122 -8.70 13.66 -5.39
CA LYS A 122 -8.13 13.33 -4.08
C LYS A 122 -8.82 12.14 -3.43
N LEU A 123 -8.08 11.46 -2.54
CA LEU A 123 -8.64 10.41 -1.70
C LEU A 123 -9.61 11.00 -0.68
N LYS A 124 -10.68 10.25 -0.42
CA LYS A 124 -11.71 10.58 0.56
C LYS A 124 -12.13 9.32 1.29
N THR A 125 -12.30 9.44 2.60
CA THR A 125 -12.81 8.36 3.45
C THR A 125 -14.25 8.64 3.87
N LEU A 126 -15.11 7.65 3.74
CA LEU A 126 -16.50 7.66 4.17
C LEU A 126 -16.65 6.72 5.37
N HIS A 127 -17.00 7.28 6.52
CA HIS A 127 -17.23 6.53 7.75
C HIS A 127 -18.72 6.33 7.99
N LEU A 128 -19.13 5.08 8.18
CA LEU A 128 -20.51 4.64 8.31
C LEU A 128 -20.67 3.74 9.54
N ILE A 129 -21.79 3.89 10.23
CA ILE A 129 -22.24 2.97 11.28
C ILE A 129 -23.57 2.38 10.83
N ALA A 130 -23.64 1.06 10.84
CA ALA A 130 -24.87 0.31 10.57
C ALA A 130 -25.72 0.18 11.84
N ASP A 131 -27.05 0.19 11.71
CA ASP A 131 -27.95 0.15 12.87
C ASP A 131 -27.95 -1.20 13.57
N THR A 132 -27.70 -2.27 12.81
CA THR A 132 -27.61 -3.63 13.33
C THR A 132 -26.38 -4.35 12.78
N ILE A 133 -25.96 -5.44 13.44
CA ILE A 133 -24.92 -6.34 12.92
C ILE A 133 -25.36 -6.97 11.59
N TYR A 134 -26.66 -7.22 11.42
CA TYR A 134 -27.23 -7.70 10.17
C TYR A 134 -27.03 -6.69 9.03
N ASP A 135 -27.34 -5.41 9.26
CA ASP A 135 -27.08 -4.33 8.30
C ASP A 135 -25.60 -4.22 7.96
N PHE A 136 -24.74 -4.30 8.97
CA PHE A 136 -23.30 -4.28 8.76
C PHE A 136 -22.85 -5.40 7.81
N ARG A 137 -23.32 -6.64 8.02
CA ARG A 137 -23.03 -7.77 7.14
C ARG A 137 -23.48 -7.52 5.70
N ARG A 138 -24.67 -6.95 5.51
CA ARG A 138 -25.19 -6.58 4.18
C ARG A 138 -24.36 -5.49 3.50
N VAL A 139 -23.95 -4.46 4.25
CA VAL A 139 -23.08 -3.38 3.74
C VAL A 139 -21.71 -3.92 3.36
N LYS A 140 -21.12 -4.78 4.19
CA LYS A 140 -19.86 -5.44 3.89
C LYS A 140 -19.99 -6.30 2.63
N ALA A 141 -21.03 -7.10 2.53
CA ALA A 141 -21.30 -7.96 1.39
C ALA A 141 -21.47 -7.15 0.10
N ILE A 142 -22.17 -6.01 0.11
CA ILE A 142 -22.31 -5.20 -1.11
C ILE A 142 -21.00 -4.53 -1.53
N PHE A 143 -20.17 -4.03 -0.60
CA PHE A 143 -18.89 -3.43 -0.98
C PHE A 143 -17.89 -4.44 -1.58
N VAL A 144 -17.89 -5.67 -1.09
CA VAL A 144 -17.00 -6.75 -1.58
C VAL A 144 -17.60 -7.44 -2.82
N GLY A 145 -18.88 -7.82 -2.72
CA GLY A 145 -19.58 -8.57 -3.75
C GLY A 145 -19.86 -7.77 -5.01
N PHE A 146 -20.07 -6.44 -4.93
CA PHE A 146 -20.34 -5.65 -6.13
C PHE A 146 -19.11 -5.49 -7.04
N LYS A 147 -17.91 -5.46 -6.45
CA LYS A 147 -16.65 -5.53 -7.22
C LYS A 147 -16.51 -6.89 -7.89
N THR A 148 -16.71 -7.96 -7.12
CA THR A 148 -16.66 -9.34 -7.64
C THR A 148 -17.66 -9.54 -8.77
N LEU A 149 -18.90 -9.05 -8.64
CA LEU A 149 -19.92 -9.11 -9.69
C LEU A 149 -19.52 -8.33 -10.94
N LYS A 150 -18.89 -7.15 -10.79
CA LYS A 150 -18.38 -6.41 -11.93
C LYS A 150 -17.35 -7.24 -12.70
N ASP A 151 -16.40 -7.81 -11.96
CA ASP A 151 -15.31 -8.59 -12.53
C ASP A 151 -15.85 -9.88 -13.18
N ASP A 152 -16.83 -10.53 -12.55
CA ASP A 152 -17.54 -11.70 -13.08
C ASP A 152 -18.34 -11.39 -14.34
N ILE A 153 -19.11 -10.30 -14.37
CA ILE A 153 -19.80 -9.85 -15.60
C ILE A 153 -18.76 -9.51 -16.67
N ALA A 154 -17.65 -8.85 -16.34
CA ALA A 154 -16.61 -8.56 -17.33
C ALA A 154 -16.00 -9.83 -17.95
N GLN A 155 -15.80 -10.87 -17.15
CA GLN A 155 -15.27 -12.16 -17.58
C GLN A 155 -16.33 -12.99 -18.34
N ASN A 156 -17.51 -13.18 -17.77
CA ASN A 156 -18.56 -14.06 -18.31
C ASN A 156 -19.40 -13.43 -19.44
N PHE A 157 -19.61 -12.11 -19.43
CA PHE A 157 -20.38 -11.43 -20.48
C PHE A 157 -19.71 -11.54 -21.85
N LEU A 158 -18.39 -11.44 -21.85
CA LEU A 158 -17.61 -11.63 -23.07
C LEU A 158 -17.70 -13.12 -23.49
N VAL A 159 -17.64 -14.05 -22.54
CA VAL A 159 -17.53 -15.49 -22.82
C VAL A 159 -18.84 -16.17 -23.29
N ASN A 160 -20.01 -15.89 -22.69
CA ASN A 160 -21.23 -16.65 -22.99
C ASN A 160 -22.49 -15.78 -23.11
N LEU A 161 -22.63 -15.10 -24.26
CA LEU A 161 -23.80 -14.25 -24.56
C LEU A 161 -25.14 -15.01 -24.58
N ASN A 162 -25.12 -16.31 -24.85
CA ASN A 162 -26.34 -17.12 -25.02
C ASN A 162 -26.94 -17.57 -23.68
N GLU A 163 -26.15 -17.63 -22.61
CA GLU A 163 -26.58 -18.09 -21.28
C GLU A 163 -26.83 -16.95 -20.28
N LEU A 164 -26.69 -15.69 -20.69
CA LEU A 164 -26.96 -14.54 -19.82
C LEU A 164 -28.42 -14.52 -19.35
N ASN A 165 -28.61 -14.56 -18.04
CA ASN A 165 -29.90 -14.35 -17.38
C ASN A 165 -30.51 -13.01 -17.82
N ASP A 166 -31.84 -12.93 -17.94
CA ASP A 166 -32.52 -11.75 -18.47
C ASP A 166 -32.18 -10.47 -17.67
N SER A 167 -31.95 -10.57 -16.36
CA SER A 167 -31.48 -9.46 -15.53
C SER A 167 -30.11 -8.90 -15.95
N THR A 168 -29.21 -9.76 -16.40
CA THR A 168 -27.85 -9.39 -16.84
C THR A 168 -27.88 -8.82 -18.25
N LYS A 169 -28.74 -9.35 -19.13
CA LYS A 169 -29.05 -8.75 -20.43
C LYS A 169 -29.57 -7.33 -20.27
N THR A 170 -30.50 -7.12 -19.35
CA THR A 170 -31.06 -5.80 -19.02
C THR A 170 -29.99 -4.83 -18.51
N MET A 171 -29.15 -5.20 -17.52
CA MET A 171 -28.06 -4.33 -17.03
C MET A 171 -27.03 -3.95 -18.11
N VAL A 172 -26.80 -4.85 -19.07
CA VAL A 172 -25.84 -4.62 -20.15
C VAL A 172 -26.45 -3.78 -21.27
N ILE A 173 -27.70 -4.03 -21.66
CA ILE A 173 -28.31 -3.49 -22.88
C ILE A 173 -29.12 -2.19 -22.64
N GLU A 174 -29.68 -1.94 -21.45
CA GLU A 174 -30.72 -0.90 -21.22
C GLU A 174 -30.32 0.60 -21.39
N LYS A 175 -29.13 0.93 -21.89
CA LYS A 175 -28.79 2.32 -22.26
C LYS A 175 -27.95 2.45 -23.53
N ALA A 176 -28.14 1.56 -24.50
CA ALA A 176 -28.16 2.05 -25.87
C ALA A 176 -29.50 2.77 -26.03
N ASP A 177 -29.51 4.03 -26.46
CA ASP A 177 -30.74 4.83 -26.59
C ASP A 177 -31.72 4.17 -27.59
N CYS A 178 -32.48 3.18 -27.14
CA CYS A 178 -33.68 2.72 -27.82
C CYS A 178 -34.76 3.75 -27.51
N THR A 179 -34.82 4.81 -28.32
CA THR A 179 -36.02 5.64 -28.41
C THR A 179 -37.22 4.72 -28.59
N GLU A 180 -38.30 4.98 -27.83
CA GLU A 180 -39.43 4.09 -27.55
C GLU A 180 -40.26 3.60 -28.76
N ASN A 181 -39.78 3.73 -30.01
CA ASN A 181 -40.54 3.37 -31.20
C ASN A 181 -39.85 2.42 -32.20
N ILE A 182 -38.77 1.72 -31.83
CA ILE A 182 -38.23 0.66 -32.70
C ILE A 182 -37.94 -0.61 -31.90
N LYS A 183 -38.79 -1.63 -32.10
CA LYS A 183 -38.58 -3.05 -31.72
C LYS A 183 -37.39 -3.69 -32.48
N ARG A 184 -36.20 -3.05 -32.51
CA ARG A 184 -34.98 -3.65 -33.06
C ARG A 184 -33.78 -3.32 -32.17
N SER A 185 -33.32 -4.36 -31.48
CA SER A 185 -32.09 -4.45 -30.71
C SER A 185 -30.88 -4.24 -31.62
N SER A 186 -30.46 -2.99 -31.75
CA SER A 186 -29.32 -2.60 -32.58
C SER A 186 -28.42 -1.64 -31.81
N LEU A 187 -27.10 -1.83 -31.91
CA LEU A 187 -26.10 -1.13 -31.08
C LEU A 187 -25.21 -0.25 -31.95
N SER A 188 -25.05 1.03 -31.60
CA SER A 188 -24.14 1.90 -32.34
C SER A 188 -22.67 1.69 -31.95
N LEU A 189 -21.73 2.10 -32.79
CA LEU A 189 -20.29 2.10 -32.44
C LEU A 189 -20.02 2.89 -31.14
N HIS A 190 -20.73 4.00 -30.94
CA HIS A 190 -20.63 4.79 -29.72
C HIS A 190 -21.08 4.00 -28.48
N ASP A 191 -22.15 3.21 -28.60
CA ASP A 191 -22.64 2.36 -27.53
C ASP A 191 -21.67 1.22 -27.22
N VAL A 192 -21.02 0.66 -28.24
CA VAL A 192 -19.99 -0.38 -28.09
C VAL A 192 -18.72 0.17 -27.43
N VAL A 193 -18.27 1.37 -27.80
CA VAL A 193 -17.13 2.04 -27.15
C VAL A 193 -17.45 2.40 -25.70
N LYS A 194 -18.67 2.87 -25.44
CA LYS A 194 -19.14 3.14 -24.07
C LYS A 194 -19.24 1.85 -23.25
N PHE A 195 -19.71 0.77 -23.86
CA PHE A 195 -19.81 -0.55 -23.26
C PHE A 195 -18.44 -1.11 -22.87
N THR A 196 -17.49 -1.13 -23.81
CA THR A 196 -16.12 -1.62 -23.57
C THR A 196 -15.42 -0.81 -22.47
N ARG A 197 -15.53 0.53 -22.49
CA ARG A 197 -15.01 1.38 -21.42
C ARG A 197 -15.66 1.08 -20.07
N ARG A 198 -16.99 0.86 -20.02
CA ARG A 198 -17.72 0.53 -18.79
C ARG A 198 -17.23 -0.79 -18.17
N MET A 199 -16.95 -1.78 -19.02
CA MET A 199 -16.41 -3.09 -18.62
C MET A 199 -14.90 -3.06 -18.35
N ASN A 200 -14.26 -1.88 -18.37
CA ASN A 200 -12.82 -1.70 -18.18
C ASN A 200 -11.97 -2.48 -19.20
N ILE A 201 -12.51 -2.68 -20.41
CA ILE A 201 -11.79 -3.26 -21.54
C ILE A 201 -10.90 -2.16 -22.13
N ASN A 202 -9.61 -2.23 -21.84
CA ASN A 202 -8.62 -1.20 -22.20
C ASN A 202 -8.11 -1.33 -23.65
N LEU A 203 -9.03 -1.42 -24.61
CA LEU A 203 -8.70 -1.42 -26.04
C LEU A 203 -8.79 0.00 -26.61
N SER A 204 -7.94 0.31 -27.60
CA SER A 204 -8.06 1.58 -28.31
C SER A 204 -9.34 1.63 -29.14
N GLU A 205 -9.90 2.82 -29.31
CA GLU A 205 -11.09 3.04 -30.13
C GLU A 205 -10.88 2.60 -31.58
N SER A 206 -9.63 2.64 -32.08
CA SER A 206 -9.24 2.13 -33.39
C SER A 206 -9.41 0.60 -33.50
N ILE A 207 -9.01 -0.16 -32.48
CA ILE A 207 -9.16 -1.62 -32.46
C ILE A 207 -10.63 -1.99 -32.37
N ILE A 208 -11.38 -1.33 -31.48
CA ILE A 208 -12.83 -1.54 -31.32
C ILE A 208 -13.55 -1.26 -32.65
N SER A 209 -13.22 -0.16 -33.32
CA SER A 209 -13.82 0.21 -34.61
C SER A 209 -13.49 -0.79 -35.72
N ARG A 210 -12.25 -1.31 -35.73
CA ARG A 210 -11.85 -2.36 -36.68
C ARG A 210 -12.66 -3.64 -36.48
N ILE A 211 -12.73 -4.15 -35.25
CA ILE A 211 -13.49 -5.37 -34.94
C ILE A 211 -14.98 -5.16 -35.21
N PHE A 212 -15.51 -3.96 -34.94
CA PHE A 212 -16.89 -3.58 -35.25
C PHE A 212 -17.18 -3.70 -36.75
N GLN A 213 -16.30 -3.17 -37.61
CA GLN A 213 -16.44 -3.28 -39.07
C GLN A 213 -16.31 -4.73 -39.55
N GLU A 214 -15.33 -5.48 -39.04
CA GLU A 214 -15.12 -6.89 -39.39
C GLU A 214 -16.27 -7.80 -38.94
N SER A 215 -17.14 -7.36 -38.03
CA SER A 215 -18.24 -8.14 -37.49
C SER A 215 -19.54 -7.99 -38.28
N LYS A 216 -19.59 -6.99 -39.17
CA LYS A 216 -20.72 -6.78 -40.08
C LYS A 216 -20.77 -7.83 -41.17
N LYS A 217 -21.97 -8.30 -41.51
CA LYS A 217 -22.16 -9.28 -42.59
C LYS A 217 -21.95 -8.66 -43.99
N VAL A 218 -22.12 -7.34 -44.12
CA VAL A 218 -21.99 -6.60 -45.39
C VAL A 218 -20.92 -5.50 -45.24
N ALA A 219 -19.82 -5.63 -45.98
CA ALA A 219 -18.66 -4.72 -45.91
C ALA A 219 -18.96 -3.29 -46.38
N THR A 220 -20.05 -3.08 -47.13
CA THR A 220 -20.45 -1.79 -47.71
C THR A 220 -21.52 -1.04 -46.89
N ASP A 221 -21.96 -1.58 -45.74
CA ASP A 221 -23.00 -0.92 -44.96
C ASP A 221 -22.42 0.22 -44.10
N SER A 222 -22.65 1.46 -44.55
CA SER A 222 -22.21 2.71 -43.91
C SER A 222 -22.95 3.02 -42.61
N THR A 223 -23.95 2.21 -42.23
CA THR A 223 -24.65 2.35 -40.96
C THR A 223 -23.65 2.23 -39.79
N LYS A 224 -23.75 3.07 -38.76
CA LYS A 224 -22.89 2.96 -37.57
C LYS A 224 -23.46 1.98 -36.54
N ILE A 225 -24.17 0.94 -36.98
CA ILE A 225 -25.04 0.10 -36.15
C ILE A 225 -24.73 -1.38 -36.40
N LEU A 226 -24.75 -2.20 -35.34
CA LEU A 226 -24.73 -3.67 -35.38
C LEU A 226 -26.12 -4.22 -35.08
N THR A 227 -26.56 -5.20 -35.85
CA THR A 227 -27.67 -6.08 -35.46
C THR A 227 -27.25 -7.00 -34.30
N PHE A 228 -28.21 -7.63 -33.61
CA PHE A 228 -27.89 -8.54 -32.51
C PHE A 228 -26.98 -9.72 -32.92
N ASP A 229 -27.16 -10.28 -34.12
CA ASP A 229 -26.31 -11.36 -34.62
C ASP A 229 -24.89 -10.88 -34.93
N GLU A 230 -24.76 -9.68 -35.51
CA GLU A 230 -23.44 -9.06 -35.75
C GLU A 230 -22.77 -8.64 -34.45
N PHE A 231 -23.55 -8.27 -33.44
CA PHE A 231 -23.05 -8.03 -32.09
C PHE A 231 -22.55 -9.32 -31.42
N LYS A 232 -23.22 -10.46 -31.62
CA LYS A 232 -22.69 -11.77 -31.18
C LYS A 232 -21.36 -12.08 -31.85
N ASN A 233 -21.25 -11.86 -33.16
CA ASN A 233 -20.00 -12.03 -33.90
C ASN A 233 -18.90 -11.08 -33.38
N PHE A 234 -19.26 -9.83 -33.12
CA PHE A 234 -18.36 -8.83 -32.53
C PHE A 234 -17.81 -9.26 -31.18
N VAL A 235 -18.67 -9.73 -30.27
CA VAL A 235 -18.23 -10.24 -28.98
C VAL A 235 -17.42 -11.51 -29.15
N SER A 236 -17.79 -12.43 -30.04
CA SER A 236 -16.98 -13.63 -30.33
C SER A 236 -15.55 -13.28 -30.76
N LYS A 237 -15.40 -12.28 -31.65
CA LYS A 237 -14.08 -11.81 -32.10
C LYS A 237 -13.30 -11.08 -31.01
N LEU A 238 -13.98 -10.36 -30.12
CA LEU A 238 -13.33 -9.76 -28.95
C LEU A 238 -12.82 -10.80 -27.95
N ASN A 239 -13.41 -12.00 -27.93
CA ASN A 239 -13.04 -13.11 -27.06
C ASN A 239 -12.09 -14.11 -27.68
N ASP A 240 -11.71 -13.91 -28.94
CA ASP A 240 -10.78 -14.81 -29.59
C ASP A 240 -9.43 -14.76 -28.85
N ARG A 241 -9.01 -15.91 -28.34
CA ARG A 241 -7.82 -16.08 -27.49
C ARG A 241 -6.96 -17.19 -28.07
N PRO A 242 -6.34 -16.96 -29.24
CA PRO A 242 -5.48 -17.96 -29.88
C PRO A 242 -4.30 -18.38 -28.99
N ASP A 243 -3.87 -17.50 -28.09
CA ASP A 243 -2.88 -17.77 -27.05
C ASP A 243 -3.36 -18.83 -26.04
N VAL A 244 -4.65 -18.81 -25.66
CA VAL A 244 -5.23 -19.86 -24.79
C VAL A 244 -5.40 -21.16 -25.57
N THR A 245 -5.77 -21.08 -26.85
CA THR A 245 -5.85 -22.25 -27.72
C THR A 245 -4.51 -22.97 -27.83
N GLU A 246 -3.41 -22.24 -27.97
CA GLU A 246 -2.05 -22.83 -27.99
C GLU A 246 -1.74 -23.54 -26.67
N ILE A 247 -2.01 -22.91 -25.52
CA ILE A 247 -1.83 -23.53 -24.19
C ILE A 247 -2.71 -24.78 -24.05
N TRP A 248 -3.96 -24.73 -24.54
CA TRP A 248 -4.86 -25.88 -24.52
C TRP A 248 -4.31 -27.06 -25.32
N GLN A 249 -3.78 -26.79 -26.51
CA GLN A 249 -3.19 -27.81 -27.38
C GLN A 249 -1.98 -28.47 -26.70
N GLU A 250 -1.10 -27.68 -26.08
CA GLU A 250 0.07 -28.18 -25.36
C GLU A 250 -0.32 -28.97 -24.10
N ALA A 251 -1.24 -28.43 -23.29
CA ALA A 251 -1.68 -29.03 -22.03
C ALA A 251 -2.53 -30.29 -22.21
N ASN A 252 -3.28 -30.40 -23.32
CA ASN A 252 -4.30 -31.42 -23.53
C ASN A 252 -4.10 -32.27 -24.80
N ALA A 253 -2.95 -32.15 -25.48
CA ALA A 253 -2.59 -32.92 -26.67
C ALA A 253 -3.69 -32.92 -27.76
N ASN A 254 -4.25 -31.73 -28.05
CA ASN A 254 -5.33 -31.53 -29.04
C ASN A 254 -6.64 -32.29 -28.76
N ARG A 255 -6.88 -32.76 -27.53
CA ARG A 255 -8.15 -33.41 -27.18
C ARG A 255 -9.27 -32.37 -27.05
N PRO A 256 -10.52 -32.73 -27.37
CA PRO A 256 -11.66 -31.83 -27.29
C PRO A 256 -12.07 -31.48 -25.85
N THR A 257 -11.67 -32.30 -24.88
CA THR A 257 -11.97 -32.11 -23.45
C THR A 257 -10.76 -32.52 -22.61
N MET A 258 -10.58 -31.88 -21.46
CA MET A 258 -9.47 -32.11 -20.54
C MET A 258 -9.97 -32.88 -19.30
N SER A 259 -9.33 -34.03 -19.03
CA SER A 259 -9.56 -34.83 -17.83
C SER A 259 -8.86 -34.24 -16.60
N PHE A 260 -9.23 -34.69 -15.41
CA PHE A 260 -8.55 -34.30 -14.16
C PHE A 260 -7.05 -34.65 -14.20
N GLU A 261 -6.68 -35.78 -14.79
CA GLU A 261 -5.31 -36.27 -14.92
C GLU A 261 -4.48 -35.40 -15.87
N ASN A 262 -5.11 -34.91 -16.96
CA ASN A 262 -4.48 -33.92 -17.84
C ASN A 262 -4.31 -32.57 -17.14
N PHE A 263 -5.34 -32.10 -16.40
CA PHE A 263 -5.22 -30.89 -15.59
C PHE A 263 -4.12 -30.99 -14.52
N LYS A 264 -4.03 -32.12 -13.81
CA LYS A 264 -2.96 -32.39 -12.84
C LYS A 264 -1.59 -32.35 -13.49
N SER A 265 -1.45 -32.92 -14.69
CA SER A 265 -0.21 -32.86 -15.47
C SER A 265 0.13 -31.44 -15.90
N PHE A 266 -0.85 -30.66 -16.38
CA PHE A 266 -0.70 -29.24 -16.69
C PHE A 266 -0.19 -28.43 -15.50
N MET A 267 -0.76 -28.61 -14.31
CA MET A 267 -0.34 -27.90 -13.11
C MET A 267 1.11 -28.21 -12.71
N VAL A 268 1.54 -29.47 -12.82
CA VAL A 268 2.88 -29.88 -12.41
C VAL A 268 3.93 -29.58 -13.48
N GLN A 269 3.62 -29.85 -14.75
CA GLN A 269 4.59 -29.81 -15.86
C GLN A 269 4.67 -28.44 -16.53
N LEU A 270 3.54 -27.77 -16.74
CA LEU A 270 3.50 -26.47 -17.41
C LEU A 270 3.51 -25.32 -16.40
N GLN A 271 2.64 -25.35 -15.40
CA GLN A 271 2.60 -24.30 -14.37
C GLN A 271 3.74 -24.42 -13.34
N GLN A 272 4.40 -25.59 -13.26
CA GLN A 272 5.48 -25.87 -12.30
C GLN A 272 5.02 -25.70 -10.84
N GLU A 273 3.75 -26.03 -10.57
CA GLU A 273 3.13 -25.90 -9.26
C GLU A 273 2.84 -27.27 -8.63
N SER A 274 3.13 -27.39 -7.33
CA SER A 274 2.83 -28.60 -6.55
C SER A 274 1.73 -28.32 -5.55
N HIS A 275 0.61 -29.01 -5.73
CA HIS A 275 -0.58 -28.90 -4.89
C HIS A 275 -1.01 -30.30 -4.44
N SER A 276 -1.69 -30.36 -3.29
CA SER A 276 -2.32 -31.62 -2.86
C SER A 276 -3.40 -32.04 -3.86
N GLU A 277 -3.59 -33.34 -4.03
CA GLU A 277 -4.61 -33.85 -4.96
C GLU A 277 -6.01 -33.37 -4.58
N ALA A 278 -6.31 -33.28 -3.28
CA ALA A 278 -7.58 -32.74 -2.79
C ALA A 278 -7.79 -31.27 -3.21
N SER A 279 -6.74 -30.44 -3.16
CA SER A 279 -6.79 -29.05 -3.64
C SER A 279 -7.02 -28.98 -5.15
N LEU A 280 -6.31 -29.80 -5.92
CA LEU A 280 -6.46 -29.85 -7.37
C LEU A 280 -7.87 -30.31 -7.77
N ARG A 281 -8.43 -31.34 -7.11
CA ARG A 281 -9.81 -31.78 -7.37
C ARG A 281 -10.81 -30.68 -7.07
N LYS A 282 -10.62 -29.94 -5.96
CA LYS A 282 -11.44 -28.79 -5.62
C LYS A 282 -11.37 -27.69 -6.69
N HIS A 283 -10.18 -27.39 -7.21
CA HIS A 283 -10.04 -26.43 -8.32
C HIS A 283 -10.71 -26.96 -9.59
N PHE A 284 -10.48 -28.22 -9.95
CA PHE A 284 -11.05 -28.85 -11.13
C PHE A 284 -12.59 -28.79 -11.12
N SER A 285 -13.22 -29.27 -10.04
CA SER A 285 -14.68 -29.24 -9.91
C SER A 285 -15.25 -27.82 -9.85
N LYS A 286 -14.47 -26.83 -9.38
CA LYS A 286 -14.92 -25.44 -9.29
C LYS A 286 -15.08 -24.77 -10.66
N PHE A 287 -14.23 -25.11 -11.62
CA PHE A 287 -14.25 -24.53 -12.96
C PHE A 287 -14.96 -25.43 -13.98
N ASP A 288 -15.46 -26.60 -13.60
CA ASP A 288 -16.36 -27.41 -14.43
C ASP A 288 -17.78 -26.81 -14.43
N TYR A 289 -17.95 -25.69 -15.13
CA TYR A 289 -19.22 -24.95 -15.16
C TYR A 289 -20.37 -25.77 -15.75
N ASN A 290 -20.06 -26.71 -16.64
CA ASN A 290 -21.05 -27.55 -17.30
C ASN A 290 -21.35 -28.85 -16.53
N SER A 291 -20.68 -29.09 -15.40
CA SER A 291 -20.82 -30.32 -14.59
C SER A 291 -20.70 -31.61 -15.41
N LYS A 292 -19.79 -31.61 -16.39
CA LYS A 292 -19.59 -32.74 -17.32
C LYS A 292 -18.50 -33.68 -16.86
N GLY A 293 -17.77 -33.35 -15.79
CA GLY A 293 -16.61 -34.10 -15.33
C GLY A 293 -15.35 -33.87 -16.18
N PHE A 294 -15.42 -32.98 -17.17
CA PHE A 294 -14.31 -32.63 -18.05
C PHE A 294 -14.28 -31.14 -18.31
N TRP A 295 -13.09 -30.57 -18.36
CA TRP A 295 -12.90 -29.18 -18.74
C TRP A 295 -12.98 -29.03 -20.26
N SER A 296 -13.49 -27.89 -20.69
CA SER A 296 -13.38 -27.31 -22.02
C SER A 296 -12.27 -26.26 -22.06
N GLU A 297 -11.91 -25.79 -23.25
CA GLU A 297 -10.97 -24.68 -23.41
C GLU A 297 -11.41 -23.42 -22.65
N GLN A 298 -12.72 -23.22 -22.55
CA GLN A 298 -13.30 -22.12 -21.79
C GLN A 298 -13.09 -22.27 -20.29
N ASP A 299 -13.18 -23.49 -19.76
CA ASP A 299 -12.95 -23.76 -18.34
C ASP A 299 -11.47 -23.51 -17.98
N LEU A 300 -10.54 -23.85 -18.89
CA LEU A 300 -9.13 -23.53 -18.75
C LEU A 300 -8.89 -22.01 -18.76
N ASN A 301 -9.49 -21.27 -19.69
CA ASN A 301 -9.39 -19.80 -19.72
C ASN A 301 -9.87 -19.17 -18.41
N SER A 302 -11.02 -19.63 -17.90
CA SER A 302 -11.57 -19.18 -16.61
C SER A 302 -10.63 -19.51 -15.44
N PHE A 303 -10.00 -20.68 -15.45
CA PHE A 303 -8.98 -21.03 -14.45
C PHE A 303 -7.75 -20.10 -14.53
N LEU A 304 -7.21 -19.85 -15.72
CA LEU A 304 -6.04 -19.00 -15.96
C LEU A 304 -6.27 -17.54 -15.53
N LEU A 305 -7.49 -17.03 -15.70
CA LEU A 305 -7.88 -15.68 -15.27
C LEU A 305 -8.23 -15.61 -13.77
N SER A 306 -8.33 -16.75 -13.10
CA SER A 306 -8.71 -16.81 -11.70
C SER A 306 -7.54 -16.54 -10.75
N LYS A 307 -7.88 -16.26 -9.49
CA LYS A 307 -6.89 -16.15 -8.39
C LYS A 307 -6.06 -17.43 -8.16
N PHE A 308 -6.50 -18.58 -8.67
CA PHE A 308 -5.78 -19.84 -8.51
C PHE A 308 -4.63 -20.00 -9.51
N SER A 309 -4.56 -19.14 -10.53
CA SER A 309 -3.46 -19.05 -11.49
C SER A 309 -2.78 -17.67 -11.42
N PHE A 310 -2.85 -17.01 -10.26
CA PHE A 310 -2.30 -15.67 -10.08
C PHE A 310 -0.76 -15.71 -10.11
N PRO A 311 -0.09 -14.83 -10.86
CA PRO A 311 1.37 -14.90 -11.05
C PRO A 311 2.17 -14.61 -9.77
N VAL A 312 1.55 -14.06 -8.73
CA VAL A 312 2.20 -13.77 -7.45
C VAL A 312 1.78 -14.81 -6.43
N ARG A 313 2.77 -15.59 -5.95
CA ARG A 313 2.56 -16.56 -4.88
C ARG A 313 2.54 -15.87 -3.50
N GLU A 314 1.51 -16.12 -2.71
CA GLU A 314 1.52 -15.76 -1.28
C GLU A 314 2.46 -16.70 -0.54
N PHE A 315 3.62 -16.19 -0.10
CA PHE A 315 4.53 -16.96 0.74
C PHE A 315 4.03 -16.95 2.19
N LYS A 316 3.64 -18.12 2.73
CA LYS A 316 3.27 -18.25 4.14
C LYS A 316 4.53 -18.57 4.96
N GLU A 317 4.96 -17.65 5.81
CA GLU A 317 5.96 -17.93 6.85
C GLU A 317 5.31 -18.53 8.08
N GLU A 318 5.97 -19.54 8.69
CA GLU A 318 5.47 -20.26 9.87
C GLU A 318 5.35 -19.37 11.13
N GLU A 319 6.28 -18.43 11.32
CA GLU A 319 6.28 -17.50 12.47
C GLU A 319 5.44 -16.23 12.24
N GLY A 320 4.82 -16.08 11.06
CA GLY A 320 4.13 -14.87 10.64
C GLY A 320 5.09 -13.78 10.11
N PRO A 321 4.67 -13.01 9.09
CA PRO A 321 5.60 -12.16 8.33
C PRO A 321 6.24 -11.03 9.12
N TYR A 322 5.70 -10.63 10.28
CA TYR A 322 6.10 -9.42 11.02
C TYR A 322 6.65 -9.66 12.43
N CYS A 323 6.94 -10.91 12.79
CA CYS A 323 7.34 -11.31 14.14
C CYS A 323 8.87 -11.33 14.36
N ARG A 324 9.67 -10.97 13.36
CA ARG A 324 11.14 -10.96 13.44
C ARG A 324 11.67 -9.59 13.87
N PRO A 325 12.93 -9.48 14.33
CA PRO A 325 13.54 -8.20 14.70
C PRO A 325 13.50 -7.15 13.57
N LEU A 326 13.31 -5.87 13.90
CA LEU A 326 13.17 -4.78 12.92
C LEU A 326 14.31 -4.69 11.88
N ASN A 327 15.55 -5.03 12.26
CA ASN A 327 16.70 -5.06 11.36
C ASN A 327 16.59 -6.14 10.27
N GLU A 328 15.70 -7.13 10.39
CA GLU A 328 15.48 -8.19 9.41
C GLU A 328 14.54 -7.79 8.27
N TYR A 329 14.02 -6.55 8.26
CA TYR A 329 13.07 -6.05 7.26
C TYR A 329 13.68 -4.98 6.35
N PHE A 330 13.29 -4.99 5.09
CA PHE A 330 13.27 -3.79 4.27
C PHE A 330 12.11 -2.90 4.71
N ILE A 331 12.33 -1.59 4.76
CA ILE A 331 11.40 -0.60 5.32
C ILE A 331 11.15 0.48 4.28
N LEU A 332 9.88 0.67 3.91
CA LEU A 332 9.48 1.64 2.91
C LEU A 332 9.78 3.06 3.39
N SER A 333 10.74 3.73 2.74
CA SER A 333 11.38 4.93 3.26
C SER A 333 11.28 6.12 2.29
N SER A 334 11.07 7.31 2.83
CA SER A 334 11.03 8.59 2.12
C SER A 334 12.22 9.47 2.50
N HIS A 335 12.73 10.22 1.53
CA HIS A 335 13.76 11.24 1.68
C HIS A 335 13.14 12.62 1.42
N ASN A 336 13.46 13.59 2.27
CA ASN A 336 12.91 14.95 2.25
C ASN A 336 11.39 14.97 2.02
N THR A 337 10.66 14.21 2.85
CA THR A 337 9.23 13.88 2.69
C THR A 337 8.34 15.11 2.49
N TYR A 338 8.73 16.24 3.06
CA TYR A 338 8.02 17.51 3.00
C TYR A 338 8.08 18.21 1.63
N LEU A 339 8.96 17.79 0.71
CA LEU A 339 9.09 18.43 -0.61
C LEU A 339 8.10 17.87 -1.63
N LEU A 340 7.33 18.76 -2.28
CA LEU A 340 6.46 18.39 -3.40
C LEU A 340 7.12 18.53 -4.79
N GLY A 341 8.35 19.06 -4.84
CA GLY A 341 9.04 19.36 -6.10
C GLY A 341 10.56 19.22 -6.04
N ARG A 342 11.26 19.96 -6.92
CA ARG A 342 12.73 19.92 -7.04
C ARG A 342 13.41 20.35 -5.75
N GLN A 343 14.58 19.78 -5.43
CA GLN A 343 15.34 20.08 -4.19
C GLN A 343 15.67 21.57 -3.96
N ILE A 344 15.75 22.41 -5.00
CA ILE A 344 16.20 23.81 -4.88
C ILE A 344 15.03 24.82 -4.92
N ILE A 345 13.87 24.44 -5.46
CA ILE A 345 12.74 25.35 -5.75
C ILE A 345 11.42 24.81 -5.16
N GLY A 346 11.42 23.61 -4.57
CA GLY A 346 10.21 22.98 -4.05
C GLY A 346 9.73 23.61 -2.75
N GLU A 347 8.43 23.87 -2.67
CA GLU A 347 7.75 24.26 -1.43
C GLU A 347 7.68 23.08 -0.45
N SER A 348 7.83 23.41 0.84
CA SER A 348 7.57 22.46 1.93
C SER A 348 6.08 22.37 2.17
N SER A 349 5.52 21.16 2.21
CA SER A 349 4.08 20.95 2.40
C SER A 349 3.78 19.72 3.24
N ILE A 350 2.68 19.80 4.01
CA ILE A 350 2.10 18.67 4.73
C ILE A 350 1.61 17.55 3.79
N GLU A 351 1.29 17.89 2.54
CA GLU A 351 0.76 16.94 1.55
C GLU A 351 1.76 15.82 1.22
N GLY A 352 3.07 16.11 1.29
CA GLY A 352 4.11 15.09 1.08
C GLY A 352 4.04 13.96 2.11
N TYR A 353 3.78 14.32 3.38
CA TYR A 353 3.58 13.34 4.46
C TYR A 353 2.29 12.54 4.27
N ILE A 354 1.19 13.19 3.89
CA ILE A 354 -0.10 12.53 3.64
C ILE A 354 0.06 11.48 2.55
N LYS A 355 0.63 11.88 1.39
CA LYS A 355 0.85 10.98 0.26
C LYS A 355 1.78 9.82 0.61
N ALA A 356 2.84 10.07 1.40
CA ALA A 356 3.74 9.01 1.83
C ALA A 356 3.02 7.99 2.72
N LEU A 357 2.29 8.46 3.72
CA LEU A 357 1.57 7.60 4.67
C LEU A 357 0.42 6.82 4.04
N GLN A 358 -0.34 7.44 3.13
CA GLN A 358 -1.43 6.79 2.39
C GLN A 358 -0.98 5.66 1.45
N ARG A 359 0.32 5.60 1.17
CA ARG A 359 0.95 4.56 0.33
C ARG A 359 1.83 3.64 1.16
N GLY A 360 1.62 3.62 2.49
CA GLY A 360 2.26 2.68 3.41
C GLY A 360 3.68 3.05 3.86
N CYS A 361 4.20 4.25 3.58
CA CYS A 361 5.57 4.61 3.98
C CYS A 361 5.76 4.53 5.50
N ARG A 362 6.87 3.91 5.96
CA ARG A 362 7.17 3.63 7.39
C ARG A 362 8.45 4.30 7.90
N CYS A 363 9.17 5.05 7.06
CA CYS A 363 10.24 5.93 7.49
C CYS A 363 10.12 7.29 6.79
N LEU A 364 9.82 8.34 7.55
CA LEU A 364 9.67 9.72 7.06
C LEU A 364 10.83 10.59 7.54
N GLU A 365 11.21 11.58 6.75
CA GLU A 365 12.26 12.54 7.11
C GLU A 365 11.66 13.91 7.47
N ILE A 366 12.13 14.49 8.57
CA ILE A 366 11.66 15.78 9.09
C ILE A 366 12.87 16.67 9.41
N ASP A 367 13.07 17.71 8.62
CA ASP A 367 14.12 18.71 8.80
C ASP A 367 13.61 19.85 9.69
N ILE A 368 13.96 19.84 10.97
CA ILE A 368 13.49 20.86 11.91
C ILE A 368 14.46 22.06 11.97
N TRP A 369 13.90 23.27 11.90
CA TRP A 369 14.60 24.54 11.93
C TRP A 369 13.97 25.50 12.93
N ASN A 370 14.75 26.47 13.39
CA ASN A 370 14.19 27.64 14.07
C ASN A 370 13.29 28.40 13.10
N SER A 371 12.17 28.92 13.59
CA SER A 371 11.39 29.96 12.91
C SER A 371 12.15 31.29 12.88
N GLY A 372 11.69 32.21 12.03
CA GLY A 372 12.13 33.62 12.04
C GLY A 372 11.65 34.38 13.29
N ILE A 373 12.00 35.66 13.37
CA ILE A 373 11.78 36.52 14.55
C ILE A 373 10.30 36.59 14.97
N ASP A 374 9.37 36.41 14.04
CA ASP A 374 7.93 36.63 14.25
C ASP A 374 7.17 35.40 14.81
N ASN A 375 7.83 34.25 14.96
CA ASN A 375 7.17 33.03 15.44
C ASN A 375 8.11 32.29 16.39
N ASP A 376 7.59 31.78 17.50
CA ASP A 376 8.36 31.14 18.56
C ASP A 376 8.26 29.60 18.55
N GLU A 377 7.72 29.01 17.46
CA GLU A 377 7.59 27.56 17.26
C GLU A 377 8.53 27.00 16.16
N PRO A 378 9.09 25.78 16.34
CA PRO A 378 9.91 25.15 15.32
C PRO A 378 9.15 24.90 14.01
N ILE A 379 9.86 25.05 12.90
CA ILE A 379 9.34 24.82 11.54
C ILE A 379 10.06 23.65 10.88
N VAL A 380 9.43 23.08 9.86
CA VAL A 380 10.03 22.13 8.92
C VAL A 380 10.32 22.85 7.62
N ASN A 381 11.57 22.76 7.16
CA ASN A 381 12.00 23.42 5.94
C ASN A 381 13.22 22.73 5.33
N HIS A 382 13.44 22.92 4.03
CA HIS A 382 14.72 22.60 3.42
C HIS A 382 15.64 23.81 3.59
N GLY A 383 16.77 23.66 4.30
CA GLY A 383 17.69 24.75 4.62
C GLY A 383 18.38 25.47 3.45
N ARG A 384 17.91 25.24 2.22
CA ARG A 384 18.47 25.76 0.96
C ARG A 384 17.42 26.39 0.04
N THR A 385 16.14 26.36 0.40
CA THR A 385 15.05 26.95 -0.38
C THR A 385 14.63 28.28 0.23
N PHE A 386 14.24 29.25 -0.60
CA PHE A 386 13.68 30.55 -0.17
C PHE A 386 12.21 30.45 0.29
N THR A 387 11.75 29.24 0.62
CA THR A 387 10.34 28.94 0.89
C THR A 387 9.99 29.17 2.35
N GLN A 388 8.75 29.62 2.60
CA GLN A 388 8.19 29.65 3.96
C GLN A 388 8.08 28.21 4.49
N GLY A 389 8.66 27.95 5.66
CA GLY A 389 8.59 26.63 6.30
C GLY A 389 7.20 26.35 6.87
N ILE A 390 6.90 25.07 7.08
CA ILE A 390 5.64 24.62 7.69
C ILE A 390 5.83 24.41 9.19
N LEU A 391 4.84 24.77 10.02
CA LEU A 391 4.95 24.56 11.47
C LEU A 391 5.12 23.08 11.81
N LEU A 392 6.08 22.75 12.68
CA LEU A 392 6.31 21.37 13.12
C LEU A 392 5.06 20.77 13.76
N LYS A 393 4.30 21.58 14.50
CA LYS A 393 3.03 21.18 15.12
C LYS A 393 2.01 20.68 14.08
N ASN A 394 1.91 21.35 12.94
CA ASN A 394 1.00 20.93 11.85
C ASN A 394 1.48 19.64 11.18
N VAL A 395 2.80 19.48 11.01
CA VAL A 395 3.39 18.24 10.50
C VAL A 395 3.14 17.08 11.46
N ALA A 396 3.41 17.25 12.75
CA ALA A 396 3.17 16.23 13.77
C ALA A 396 1.69 15.82 13.84
N LYS A 397 0.76 16.79 13.80
CA LYS A 397 -0.68 16.51 13.78
C LYS A 397 -1.08 15.72 12.53
N THR A 398 -0.59 16.13 11.37
CA THR A 398 -0.82 15.41 10.11
C THR A 398 -0.28 13.98 10.20
N ILE A 399 0.92 13.78 10.72
CA ILE A 399 1.47 12.44 10.90
C ILE A 399 0.59 11.61 11.84
N LYS A 400 0.14 12.17 12.96
CA LYS A 400 -0.75 11.46 13.91
C LYS A 400 -2.02 10.97 13.22
N ASP A 401 -2.66 11.82 12.43
CA ASP A 401 -3.94 11.52 11.78
C ASP A 401 -3.80 10.40 10.72
N TYR A 402 -2.64 10.32 10.04
CA TYR A 402 -2.44 9.39 8.89
C TYR A 402 -1.51 8.20 9.18
N ALA A 403 -0.74 8.21 10.27
CA ALA A 403 0.35 7.26 10.53
C ALA A 403 -0.08 5.80 10.41
N PHE A 404 -1.28 5.46 10.89
CA PHE A 404 -1.76 4.09 10.99
C PHE A 404 -3.08 3.84 10.25
N GLN A 405 -3.38 4.65 9.22
CA GLN A 405 -4.61 4.50 8.42
C GLN A 405 -4.54 3.31 7.45
N VAL A 406 -3.37 3.07 6.88
CA VAL A 406 -3.16 2.02 5.84
C VAL A 406 -2.54 0.77 6.44
N THR A 407 -1.68 0.91 7.45
CA THR A 407 -0.94 -0.18 8.08
C THR A 407 -0.76 0.11 9.57
N PRO A 408 -0.94 -0.88 10.46
CA PRO A 408 -0.75 -0.70 11.91
C PRO A 408 0.72 -0.78 12.33
N TYR A 409 1.64 -1.13 11.44
CA TYR A 409 3.05 -1.35 11.77
C TYR A 409 3.81 -0.04 12.04
N PRO A 410 4.90 -0.09 12.82
CA PRO A 410 5.59 1.09 13.35
C PRO A 410 5.98 2.13 12.31
N LEU A 411 6.04 3.39 12.74
CA LEU A 411 6.50 4.52 11.93
C LEU A 411 7.79 5.10 12.51
N ILE A 412 8.85 5.18 11.70
CA ILE A 412 10.12 5.82 12.06
C ILE A 412 10.13 7.27 11.55
N LEU A 413 10.40 8.22 12.44
CA LEU A 413 10.62 9.63 12.09
C LEU A 413 12.11 9.94 12.18
N SER A 414 12.76 10.06 11.01
CA SER A 414 14.16 10.49 10.89
C SER A 414 14.24 12.01 11.06
N ILE A 415 14.64 12.45 12.24
CA ILE A 415 14.73 13.87 12.60
C ILE A 415 16.10 14.41 12.19
N GLU A 416 16.09 15.39 11.31
CA GLU A 416 17.25 16.19 10.95
C GLU A 416 17.18 17.53 11.69
N ASN A 417 18.05 17.70 12.69
CA ASN A 417 17.99 18.82 13.62
C ASN A 417 18.90 20.00 13.23
N HIS A 418 18.30 21.16 13.04
CA HIS A 418 18.98 22.46 12.89
C HIS A 418 18.58 23.49 13.96
N CYS A 419 17.81 23.06 14.98
CA CYS A 419 17.26 23.94 16.00
C CYS A 419 18.27 24.33 17.11
N THR A 420 18.09 25.51 17.74
CA THR A 420 18.72 25.82 19.05
C THR A 420 18.23 24.86 20.13
N PRO A 421 18.96 24.70 21.26
CA PRO A 421 18.49 23.96 22.42
C PRO A 421 17.05 24.30 22.86
N ASP A 422 16.68 25.59 22.89
CA ASP A 422 15.33 26.00 23.27
C ASP A 422 14.25 25.52 22.28
N PHE A 423 14.53 25.65 20.98
CA PHE A 423 13.65 25.14 19.93
C PHE A 423 13.59 23.60 19.90
N GLN A 424 14.67 22.93 20.27
CA GLN A 424 14.68 21.48 20.45
C GLN A 424 13.77 21.06 21.61
N ARG A 425 13.78 21.78 22.76
CA ARG A 425 12.85 21.52 23.86
C ARG A 425 11.39 21.70 23.41
N LYS A 426 11.10 22.73 22.62
CA LYS A 426 9.76 22.93 22.03
C LYS A 426 9.36 21.81 21.07
N ALA A 427 10.28 21.34 20.24
CA ALA A 427 10.04 20.19 19.37
C ALA A 427 9.71 18.92 20.19
N ILE A 428 10.45 18.66 21.28
CA ILE A 428 10.15 17.57 22.23
C ILE A 428 8.74 17.71 22.78
N THR A 429 8.35 18.91 23.25
CA THR A 429 7.01 19.18 23.76
C THR A 429 5.95 18.89 22.70
N ILE A 430 6.11 19.41 21.49
CA ILE A 430 5.19 19.16 20.36
C ILE A 430 5.05 17.67 20.09
N PHE A 431 6.15 16.91 20.03
CA PHE A 431 6.09 15.47 19.78
C PHE A 431 5.37 14.72 20.90
N ARG A 432 5.68 15.01 22.17
CA ARG A 432 5.04 14.37 23.32
C ARG A 432 3.55 14.68 23.40
N GLU A 433 3.16 15.95 23.26
CA GLU A 433 1.75 16.37 23.32
C GLU A 433 0.95 15.83 22.14
N THR A 434 1.52 15.87 20.93
CA THR A 434 0.79 15.47 19.73
C THR A 434 0.63 13.96 19.67
N PHE A 435 1.72 13.20 19.79
CA PHE A 435 1.70 11.75 19.63
C PHE A 435 1.25 11.01 20.91
N GLY A 436 1.45 11.60 22.09
CA GLY A 436 1.07 10.99 23.36
C GLY A 436 1.60 9.57 23.50
N LYS A 437 0.72 8.61 23.81
CA LYS A 437 1.06 7.19 23.99
C LYS A 437 1.52 6.47 22.72
N THR A 438 1.27 7.04 21.53
CA THR A 438 1.76 6.44 20.28
C THR A 438 3.25 6.68 20.10
N LEU A 439 3.81 7.72 20.70
CA LEU A 439 5.25 7.94 20.71
C LEU A 439 5.91 6.99 21.70
N LEU A 440 6.88 6.22 21.22
CA LEU A 440 7.63 5.34 22.09
C LEU A 440 8.64 6.16 22.89
N THR A 441 8.41 6.27 24.20
CA THR A 441 9.28 7.02 25.13
C THR A 441 10.05 6.12 26.09
N GLU A 442 9.69 4.84 26.18
CA GLU A 442 10.32 3.85 27.06
C GLU A 442 10.58 2.54 26.28
N PRO A 443 11.64 1.79 26.64
CA PRO A 443 11.90 0.48 26.03
C PRO A 443 10.78 -0.51 26.38
N LEU A 444 10.47 -1.40 25.44
CA LEU A 444 9.44 -2.45 25.61
C LEU A 444 9.93 -3.59 26.51
N ASN A 445 11.23 -3.85 26.50
CA ASN A 445 11.89 -4.86 27.31
C ASN A 445 13.37 -4.48 27.49
N GLU A 446 14.07 -5.19 28.38
CA GLU A 446 15.51 -5.02 28.61
C GLU A 446 16.37 -5.78 27.58
N SER A 447 15.77 -6.34 26.53
CA SER A 447 16.50 -7.09 25.51
C SER A 447 17.40 -6.14 24.71
N MET A 448 18.64 -6.58 24.46
CA MET A 448 19.57 -5.91 23.55
C MET A 448 19.32 -6.31 22.09
N THR A 449 18.06 -6.48 21.71
CA THR A 449 17.61 -6.83 20.36
C THR A 449 16.52 -5.86 19.92
N LEU A 450 16.47 -5.55 18.63
CA LEU A 450 15.38 -4.74 18.09
C LEU A 450 14.05 -5.50 18.20
N PRO A 451 12.97 -4.87 18.70
CA PRO A 451 11.65 -5.50 18.69
C PRO A 451 11.15 -5.76 17.28
N SER A 452 10.13 -6.61 17.16
CA SER A 452 9.50 -6.87 15.88
C SER A 452 8.54 -5.75 15.46
N PRO A 453 8.23 -5.61 14.16
CA PRO A 453 7.13 -4.75 13.72
C PRO A 453 5.80 -5.07 14.43
N GLU A 454 5.55 -6.34 14.75
CA GLU A 454 4.39 -6.79 15.51
C GLU A 454 4.36 -6.21 16.93
N ASP A 455 5.48 -6.27 17.67
CA ASP A 455 5.62 -5.71 19.03
C ASP A 455 5.42 -4.19 19.07
N LEU A 456 5.73 -3.53 17.95
CA LEU A 456 5.72 -2.07 17.80
C LEU A 456 4.46 -1.55 17.09
N LYS A 457 3.38 -2.35 17.03
CA LYS A 457 2.11 -1.91 16.45
C LYS A 457 1.61 -0.60 17.03
N ASN A 458 1.20 0.30 16.14
CA ASN A 458 0.71 1.65 16.43
C ASN A 458 1.73 2.50 17.23
N ARG A 459 3.03 2.25 17.07
CA ARG A 459 4.10 3.05 17.70
C ARG A 459 4.86 3.91 16.69
N ILE A 460 5.20 5.11 17.13
CA ILE A 460 6.06 6.06 16.45
C ILE A 460 7.43 6.06 17.14
N LEU A 461 8.48 5.81 16.37
CA LEU A 461 9.86 5.78 16.82
C LEU A 461 10.59 7.01 16.29
N LEU A 462 11.39 7.66 17.12
CA LEU A 462 12.29 8.72 16.66
C LEU A 462 13.65 8.15 16.29
N LYS A 463 14.17 8.64 15.16
CA LYS A 463 15.58 8.49 14.79
C LYS A 463 16.27 9.84 14.92
N VAL A 464 17.12 9.96 15.94
CA VAL A 464 17.84 11.19 16.30
C VAL A 464 19.34 10.88 16.43
N LYS A 465 20.19 11.85 16.11
CA LYS A 465 21.64 11.74 16.30
C LYS A 465 22.01 11.57 17.78
N ARG A 466 22.86 10.59 18.08
CA ARG A 466 23.43 10.35 19.42
C ARG A 466 24.23 11.54 19.93
N THR A 467 24.01 11.90 21.19
CA THR A 467 24.97 12.70 21.99
C THR A 467 25.71 11.83 23.00
N VAL A 468 27.02 12.09 23.14
CA VAL A 468 27.88 11.40 24.12
C VAL A 468 27.82 12.18 25.43
N ALA A 469 27.68 11.47 26.56
CA ALA A 469 27.71 12.09 27.88
C ALA A 469 29.08 12.74 28.14
N GLY A 470 29.10 14.05 28.40
CA GLY A 470 30.32 14.83 28.68
C GLY A 470 30.40 16.21 28.04
N SER A 471 29.50 16.57 27.11
CA SER A 471 29.51 17.88 26.43
C SER A 471 28.71 18.98 27.15
N ASP A 472 28.30 18.75 28.39
CA ASP A 472 27.38 19.61 29.16
C ASP A 472 28.10 20.29 30.34
N ARG A 473 29.31 20.81 30.10
CA ARG A 473 29.90 21.85 30.97
C ARG A 473 29.69 23.19 30.29
N GLY A 474 28.95 24.05 30.96
CA GLY A 474 28.60 25.39 30.52
C GLY A 474 29.81 26.25 30.19
N CYS A 475 29.51 27.30 29.43
CA CYS A 475 30.35 28.45 29.14
C CYS A 475 31.43 28.71 30.21
N ASP A 476 32.69 28.51 29.85
CA ASP A 476 33.79 29.37 30.30
C ASP A 476 34.93 29.35 29.29
N SER A 477 35.38 30.55 28.96
CA SER A 477 36.47 30.83 28.04
C SER A 477 37.78 30.29 28.58
N SER A 478 38.35 29.26 27.95
CA SER A 478 39.79 29.04 27.98
C SER A 478 40.25 28.31 26.72
N PHE A 479 41.25 28.92 26.10
CA PHE A 479 41.89 28.51 24.85
C PHE A 479 42.63 27.19 25.08
N SER A 480 42.27 26.14 24.34
CA SER A 480 43.06 24.90 24.28
C SER A 480 43.10 24.42 22.83
N THR A 481 44.29 24.51 22.26
CA THR A 481 44.65 24.15 20.89
C THR A 481 44.53 22.64 20.70
N GLY A 482 43.32 22.19 20.38
CA GLY A 482 43.02 20.82 19.97
C GLY A 482 42.19 20.86 18.69
N THR A 483 42.76 20.38 17.59
CA THR A 483 42.24 20.38 16.23
C THR A 483 40.79 19.87 16.15
N SER A 484 39.82 20.78 16.27
CA SER A 484 38.40 20.51 16.05
C SER A 484 38.09 20.57 14.57
N THR A 485 38.17 19.42 13.90
CA THR A 485 37.77 19.28 12.50
C THR A 485 36.24 19.33 12.39
N THR A 486 35.78 20.31 11.64
CA THR A 486 34.39 20.63 11.34
C THR A 486 33.75 19.65 10.36
N THR A 487 32.41 19.59 10.40
CA THR A 487 31.41 19.27 9.35
C THR A 487 30.36 18.27 9.82
N THR A 488 29.22 18.81 10.25
CA THR A 488 27.95 18.10 10.23
C THR A 488 26.98 18.87 9.37
N THR A 489 26.39 18.05 8.56
CA THR A 489 26.12 18.34 7.20
C THR A 489 25.42 17.04 6.86
N THR A 490 24.14 17.05 7.09
CA THR A 490 23.17 15.99 6.76
C THR A 490 23.04 15.79 5.25
N SER A 491 24.00 16.36 4.51
CA SER A 491 24.75 15.58 3.52
C SER A 491 26.09 16.25 3.21
N PHE A 492 27.13 16.06 4.02
CA PHE A 492 28.50 16.48 3.74
C PHE A 492 29.39 15.81 4.82
N SER A 493 30.62 15.34 4.61
CA SER A 493 31.60 15.66 3.58
C SER A 493 32.19 14.35 3.02
N ASP A 494 32.28 14.26 1.70
CA ASP A 494 33.37 13.52 1.05
C ASP A 494 34.66 14.26 1.42
N GLY A 495 35.61 13.54 2.01
CA GLY A 495 36.98 13.98 2.17
C GLY A 495 37.88 12.75 2.19
N ASN A 496 38.62 12.54 1.09
CA ASN A 496 40.01 12.14 1.21
C ASN A 496 40.80 12.74 0.04
N ASP A 497 41.99 13.20 0.40
CA ASP A 497 42.85 14.13 -0.32
C ASP A 497 43.37 13.62 -1.66
N THR A 498 43.33 14.51 -2.66
CA THR A 498 44.40 14.64 -3.65
C THR A 498 44.64 16.12 -3.86
N ALA A 499 45.85 16.55 -3.50
CA ALA A 499 46.32 17.92 -3.60
C ALA A 499 46.13 18.50 -5.01
N ASN A 500 45.56 19.70 -5.11
CA ASN A 500 45.92 20.65 -6.15
C ASN A 500 45.62 22.09 -5.73
N THR A 501 46.59 22.95 -5.99
CA THR A 501 46.76 24.31 -5.51
C THR A 501 45.90 25.35 -6.22
N ASN A 502 45.60 26.42 -5.47
CA ASN A 502 45.22 27.78 -5.88
C ASN A 502 43.80 28.03 -6.43
N LEU A 503 42.97 28.70 -5.60
CA LEU A 503 42.38 30.03 -5.86
C LEU A 503 41.44 30.44 -4.71
N LYS A 504 41.73 31.57 -4.06
CA LYS A 504 40.94 32.15 -2.96
C LYS A 504 39.75 32.94 -3.50
N LEU A 505 38.53 32.44 -3.30
CA LEU A 505 37.29 33.24 -3.36
C LEU A 505 36.62 33.22 -1.98
N LYS A 506 36.44 34.41 -1.38
CA LYS A 506 35.81 34.62 -0.07
C LYS A 506 34.32 34.22 -0.14
N LEU A 507 33.97 33.02 0.30
CA LEU A 507 32.58 32.57 0.47
C LEU A 507 32.07 32.81 1.91
N ARG A 508 30.84 33.34 2.00
CA ARG A 508 29.99 33.53 3.19
C ARG A 508 30.15 32.42 4.25
N LYS A 509 30.24 32.83 5.53
CA LYS A 509 30.33 31.96 6.72
C LYS A 509 29.23 30.87 6.68
N LYS A 510 29.66 29.60 6.71
CA LYS A 510 28.86 28.37 6.68
C LYS A 510 28.02 28.27 7.97
N SER A 511 26.69 28.17 7.87
CA SER A 511 25.81 27.90 9.02
C SER A 511 26.09 26.50 9.56
N SER A 512 26.49 26.41 10.83
CA SER A 512 26.81 25.19 11.56
C SER A 512 25.53 24.52 12.07
N THR A 513 25.29 23.24 11.75
CA THR A 513 24.24 22.43 12.40
C THR A 513 24.46 22.43 13.91
N ARG A 514 23.43 22.73 14.68
CA ARG A 514 23.54 22.88 16.14
C ARG A 514 23.57 21.52 16.83
N SER A 515 24.25 21.43 17.99
CA SER A 515 24.33 20.21 18.78
C SER A 515 22.93 19.74 19.21
N VAL A 516 22.68 18.44 19.13
CA VAL A 516 21.45 17.83 19.63
C VAL A 516 21.52 17.80 21.16
N ILE A 517 20.47 18.22 21.87
CA ILE A 517 20.44 18.13 23.33
C ILE A 517 20.22 16.69 23.78
N LYS A 518 20.78 16.31 24.93
CA LYS A 518 20.68 14.95 25.46
C LYS A 518 19.22 14.46 25.54
N THR A 519 18.31 15.32 26.00
CA THR A 519 16.88 14.98 26.12
C THR A 519 16.21 14.65 24.79
N LEU A 520 16.63 15.25 23.66
CA LEU A 520 16.11 14.90 22.33
C LEU A 520 16.76 13.61 21.82
N SER A 521 18.06 13.42 22.06
CA SER A 521 18.79 12.19 21.72
C SER A 521 18.24 10.97 22.45
N ASP A 522 17.90 11.10 23.74
CA ASP A 522 17.39 10.01 24.58
C ASP A 522 16.01 9.50 24.12
N MET A 523 15.25 10.28 23.35
CA MET A 523 13.98 9.83 22.77
C MET A 523 14.16 8.79 21.63
N ALA A 524 15.37 8.65 21.08
CA ALA A 524 15.69 7.69 20.04
C ALA A 524 16.16 6.34 20.62
N LEU A 525 15.21 5.58 21.18
CA LEU A 525 15.50 4.33 21.90
C LEU A 525 16.03 3.22 21.00
N TYR A 526 15.30 2.88 19.93
CA TYR A 526 15.63 1.75 19.05
C TYR A 526 16.31 2.15 17.74
N VAL A 527 16.36 3.44 17.40
CA VAL A 527 16.95 3.91 16.15
C VAL A 527 17.85 5.12 16.39
N GLN A 528 19.04 4.87 16.92
CA GLN A 528 19.97 5.94 17.29
C GLN A 528 20.93 6.27 16.14
N GLY A 529 20.89 7.50 15.63
CA GLY A 529 21.77 7.93 14.54
C GLY A 529 23.22 8.09 15.00
N VAL A 530 24.14 7.31 14.42
CA VAL A 530 25.58 7.36 14.71
C VAL A 530 26.35 7.81 13.46
N LYS A 531 27.39 8.64 13.66
CA LYS A 531 28.28 9.03 12.55
C LYS A 531 29.14 7.83 12.17
N PHE A 532 29.01 7.37 10.93
CA PHE A 532 29.86 6.30 10.42
C PHE A 532 31.33 6.75 10.36
N ARG A 533 32.22 5.94 10.91
CA ARG A 533 33.68 6.09 10.82
C ARG A 533 34.31 4.81 10.30
N ASN A 534 34.01 3.71 10.98
CA ASN A 534 34.30 2.35 10.53
C ASN A 534 33.41 1.34 11.30
N PHE A 535 33.37 0.09 10.84
CA PHE A 535 32.54 -0.97 11.45
C PHE A 535 33.13 -1.58 12.74
N SER A 536 34.37 -1.26 13.10
CA SER A 536 35.07 -1.89 14.23
C SER A 536 34.83 -1.18 15.56
N LEU A 537 34.38 0.07 15.54
CA LEU A 537 34.18 0.87 16.76
C LEU A 537 33.08 0.30 17.67
N PRO A 538 33.16 0.49 18.99
CA PRO A 538 32.12 0.05 19.93
C PRO A 538 30.74 0.64 19.64
N GLU A 539 30.68 1.89 19.18
CA GLU A 539 29.44 2.56 18.77
C GLU A 539 28.80 1.97 17.52
N SER A 540 29.56 1.19 16.75
CA SER A 540 29.09 0.41 15.59
C SER A 540 28.60 -0.99 15.98
N LYS A 541 28.41 -1.25 17.29
CA LYS A 541 28.02 -2.56 17.84
C LYS A 541 26.85 -2.47 18.82
N THR A 542 26.25 -1.30 19.02
CA THR A 542 25.05 -1.21 19.87
C THR A 542 23.82 -1.66 19.08
N PHE A 543 22.94 -2.46 19.66
CA PHE A 543 21.83 -3.07 18.91
C PHE A 543 20.90 -2.06 18.21
N ASN A 544 20.80 -0.84 18.75
CA ASN A 544 19.94 0.22 18.29
C ASN A 544 20.63 1.26 17.38
N HIS A 545 21.93 1.11 17.05
CA HIS A 545 22.56 2.10 16.19
C HIS A 545 22.05 2.03 14.75
N CYS A 546 22.01 3.19 14.12
CA CYS A 546 21.66 3.36 12.72
C CYS A 546 22.68 4.25 12.02
N PHE A 547 23.30 3.73 10.95
CA PHE A 547 24.09 4.55 10.03
C PHE A 547 23.20 5.17 8.96
N SER A 548 23.48 6.42 8.59
CA SER A 548 22.86 7.09 7.45
C SER A 548 23.93 7.49 6.45
N LEU A 549 23.92 6.92 5.26
CA LEU A 549 24.95 7.10 4.23
C LEU A 549 24.33 7.70 2.96
N SER A 550 25.08 8.57 2.26
CA SER A 550 24.70 8.98 0.91
C SER A 550 24.98 7.85 -0.08
N GLU A 551 24.24 7.82 -1.19
CA GLU A 551 24.50 6.88 -2.31
C GLU A 551 25.99 6.82 -2.69
N LYS A 552 26.66 7.97 -2.83
CA LYS A 552 28.09 8.02 -3.20
C LYS A 552 29.01 7.36 -2.18
N SER A 553 28.66 7.44 -0.90
CA SER A 553 29.49 6.87 0.17
C SER A 553 29.40 5.35 0.14
N ILE A 554 28.18 4.83 0.05
CA ILE A 554 27.98 3.38 0.04
C ILE A 554 28.39 2.75 -1.30
N ASP A 555 28.23 3.44 -2.43
CA ASP A 555 28.72 2.97 -3.74
C ASP A 555 30.22 2.71 -3.71
N ARG A 556 30.99 3.61 -3.06
CA ARG A 556 32.43 3.43 -2.86
C ARG A 556 32.74 2.26 -1.93
N MET A 557 31.90 1.98 -0.94
CA MET A 557 32.06 0.85 -0.03
C MET A 557 31.72 -0.49 -0.69
N ILE A 558 30.69 -0.55 -1.52
CA ILE A 558 30.25 -1.77 -2.21
C ILE A 558 31.23 -2.19 -3.31
N LYS A 559 31.95 -1.24 -3.92
CA LYS A 559 33.02 -1.51 -4.89
C LYS A 559 34.27 -2.18 -4.30
N ASP A 560 34.45 -2.11 -2.99
CA ASP A 560 35.57 -2.71 -2.26
C ASP A 560 35.08 -3.99 -1.59
N ASP A 561 35.61 -5.15 -1.96
CA ASP A 561 35.09 -6.45 -1.51
C ASP A 561 35.09 -6.62 0.01
N ASN A 562 36.13 -6.11 0.69
CA ASN A 562 36.21 -6.19 2.15
C ASN A 562 35.12 -5.33 2.80
N LYS A 563 34.91 -4.11 2.31
CA LYS A 563 33.85 -3.23 2.80
C LYS A 563 32.47 -3.72 2.44
N LYS A 564 32.28 -4.32 1.26
CA LYS A 564 31.03 -4.96 0.83
C LYS A 564 30.61 -6.07 1.80
N VAL A 565 31.55 -6.95 2.16
CA VAL A 565 31.30 -8.00 3.16
C VAL A 565 30.97 -7.39 4.54
N ALA A 566 31.66 -6.31 4.92
CA ALA A 566 31.38 -5.61 6.17
C ALA A 566 29.98 -4.96 6.19
N VAL A 567 29.52 -4.37 5.07
CA VAL A 567 28.17 -3.82 4.91
C VAL A 567 27.12 -4.93 5.08
N LEU A 568 27.30 -6.07 4.40
CA LEU A 568 26.41 -7.23 4.54
C LEU A 568 26.36 -7.73 5.98
N LYS A 569 27.51 -7.88 6.63
CA LYS A 569 27.60 -8.32 8.03
C LYS A 569 26.92 -7.33 8.98
N HIS A 570 27.13 -6.04 8.78
CA HIS A 570 26.47 -5.00 9.57
C HIS A 570 24.95 -5.07 9.42
N ASN A 571 24.44 -5.11 8.19
CA ASN A 571 23.01 -5.06 7.91
C ASN A 571 22.25 -6.32 8.33
N ARG A 572 22.94 -7.41 8.70
CA ARG A 572 22.30 -8.55 9.38
C ARG A 572 21.85 -8.22 10.79
N GLY A 573 22.65 -7.45 11.54
CA GLY A 573 22.41 -7.18 12.98
C GLY A 573 21.91 -5.78 13.31
N TYR A 574 22.11 -4.80 12.43
CA TYR A 574 21.91 -3.38 12.73
C TYR A 574 21.25 -2.63 11.59
N LEU A 575 20.81 -1.39 11.84
CA LEU A 575 20.05 -0.58 10.88
C LEU A 575 20.95 0.30 10.02
N MET A 576 20.63 0.40 8.73
CA MET A 576 21.24 1.36 7.82
C MET A 576 20.18 2.08 7.00
N ARG A 577 20.36 3.39 6.85
CA ARG A 577 19.60 4.26 5.95
C ARG A 577 20.49 4.76 4.82
N ILE A 578 19.98 4.71 3.60
CA ILE A 578 20.59 5.35 2.44
C ILE A 578 19.67 6.44 1.92
N TYR A 579 20.27 7.52 1.43
CA TYR A 579 19.53 8.61 0.83
C TYR A 579 20.23 9.17 -0.42
N PRO A 580 19.47 9.83 -1.33
CA PRO A 580 19.98 10.33 -2.59
C PRO A 580 21.05 11.42 -2.38
N SER A 581 22.03 11.51 -3.27
CA SER A 581 23.05 12.54 -3.16
C SER A 581 22.46 13.93 -3.43
N LYS A 582 23.03 14.93 -2.75
CA LYS A 582 22.73 16.35 -3.01
C LYS A 582 22.96 16.80 -4.45
N PHE A 583 23.78 16.09 -5.21
CA PHE A 583 23.99 16.40 -6.62
C PHE A 583 22.78 16.06 -7.50
N ARG A 584 21.78 15.34 -6.98
CA ARG A 584 20.50 15.08 -7.65
C ARG A 584 19.55 16.26 -7.50
N LEU A 585 19.94 17.40 -8.08
CA LEU A 585 19.21 18.68 -7.98
C LEU A 585 17.77 18.61 -8.52
N LYS A 586 17.51 17.68 -9.45
CA LYS A 586 16.19 17.40 -10.02
C LYS A 586 15.35 16.41 -9.18
N SER A 587 15.79 16.05 -7.98
CA SER A 587 15.15 15.04 -7.12
C SER A 587 15.05 13.64 -7.75
N THR A 588 15.93 13.28 -8.69
CA THR A 588 15.95 11.93 -9.27
C THR A 588 16.29 10.88 -8.20
N ASN A 589 15.91 9.64 -8.45
CA ASN A 589 16.23 8.50 -7.61
C ASN A 589 17.31 7.62 -8.23
N PHE A 590 17.99 6.87 -7.37
CA PHE A 590 18.85 5.75 -7.75
C PHE A 590 18.01 4.48 -7.94
N ASN A 591 18.63 3.40 -8.41
CA ASN A 591 18.02 2.08 -8.38
C ASN A 591 18.14 1.47 -6.95
N PRO A 592 17.03 1.23 -6.22
CA PRO A 592 17.07 0.76 -4.84
C PRO A 592 17.53 -0.71 -4.70
N ILE A 593 17.39 -1.54 -5.74
CA ILE A 593 17.74 -2.96 -5.73
C ILE A 593 19.22 -3.18 -5.37
N MET A 594 20.09 -2.27 -5.83
CA MET A 594 21.52 -2.31 -5.53
C MET A 594 21.80 -2.30 -4.03
N TYR A 595 20.98 -1.62 -3.24
CA TYR A 595 21.19 -1.49 -1.80
C TYR A 595 20.45 -2.56 -1.00
N TRP A 596 19.25 -2.95 -1.44
CA TRP A 596 18.53 -4.07 -0.83
C TRP A 596 19.29 -5.39 -0.99
N SER A 597 19.99 -5.61 -2.10
CA SER A 597 20.86 -6.79 -2.27
C SER A 597 22.01 -6.85 -1.27
N HIS A 598 22.32 -5.73 -0.60
CA HIS A 598 23.29 -5.63 0.49
C HIS A 598 22.63 -5.52 1.88
N GLY A 599 21.34 -5.83 1.99
CA GLY A 599 20.60 -5.95 3.24
C GLY A 599 20.17 -4.63 3.88
N VAL A 600 20.36 -3.49 3.20
CA VAL A 600 20.04 -2.16 3.73
C VAL A 600 18.54 -2.03 3.94
N GLN A 601 18.12 -1.65 5.15
CA GLN A 601 16.72 -1.63 5.55
C GLN A 601 15.98 -0.40 5.02
N MET A 602 16.55 0.80 5.22
CA MET A 602 15.89 2.08 4.91
C MET A 602 16.50 2.72 3.67
N VAL A 603 16.08 2.27 2.49
CA VAL A 603 16.52 2.84 1.21
C VAL A 603 15.56 3.98 0.83
N ALA A 604 15.89 5.21 1.23
CA ALA A 604 14.99 6.35 1.10
C ALA A 604 15.05 6.97 -0.31
N THR A 605 13.89 7.15 -0.94
CA THR A 605 13.72 7.77 -2.26
C THR A 605 13.02 9.13 -2.15
N ASN A 606 13.13 9.96 -3.19
CA ASN A 606 12.37 11.18 -3.41
C ASN A 606 11.00 10.85 -4.01
N TRP A 607 9.95 10.94 -3.20
CA TRP A 607 8.60 10.49 -3.56
C TRP A 607 7.86 11.43 -4.52
N GLN A 608 8.30 12.67 -4.62
CA GLN A 608 7.79 13.65 -5.56
C GLN A 608 8.24 13.40 -7.01
N THR A 609 9.16 12.46 -7.24
CA THR A 609 9.67 12.10 -8.57
C THR A 609 9.34 10.64 -8.86
N HIS A 610 8.36 10.40 -9.73
CA HIS A 610 7.90 9.05 -10.10
C HIS A 610 8.73 8.46 -11.25
N ASP A 611 10.04 8.35 -11.03
CA ASP A 611 10.99 7.71 -11.94
C ASP A 611 11.14 6.20 -11.65
N LEU A 612 12.00 5.51 -12.40
CA LEU A 612 12.23 4.07 -12.24
C LEU A 612 12.59 3.68 -10.80
N GLY A 613 13.41 4.50 -10.11
CA GLY A 613 13.79 4.22 -8.73
C GLY A 613 12.59 4.20 -7.79
N GLN A 614 11.66 5.15 -7.95
CA GLN A 614 10.43 5.20 -7.17
C GLN A 614 9.43 4.11 -7.57
N GLN A 615 9.33 3.77 -8.87
CA GLN A 615 8.47 2.68 -9.35
C GLN A 615 8.91 1.33 -8.77
N LEU A 616 10.23 1.06 -8.75
CA LEU A 616 10.79 -0.14 -8.12
C LEU A 616 10.57 -0.14 -6.61
N ASN A 617 10.69 1.03 -5.96
CA ASN A 617 10.36 1.19 -4.55
C ASN A 617 8.91 0.80 -4.26
N GLU A 618 7.95 1.32 -5.01
CA GLU A 618 6.53 1.00 -4.81
C GLU A 618 6.21 -0.46 -5.13
N ALA A 619 6.78 -1.01 -6.20
CA ALA A 619 6.57 -2.40 -6.58
C ALA A 619 7.06 -3.39 -5.50
N MET A 620 8.24 -3.13 -4.90
CA MET A 620 8.81 -3.99 -3.84
C MET A 620 7.89 -4.11 -2.62
N PHE A 621 7.20 -3.02 -2.27
CA PHE A 621 6.31 -2.98 -1.11
C PHE A 621 4.83 -3.20 -1.47
N ASN A 622 4.46 -3.29 -2.74
CA ASN A 622 3.10 -3.65 -3.15
C ASN A 622 2.93 -5.17 -3.24
N THR A 623 3.22 -5.87 -2.14
CA THR A 623 3.06 -7.33 -2.00
C THR A 623 1.97 -7.63 -0.97
N PRO A 624 1.37 -8.84 -0.96
CA PRO A 624 0.33 -9.21 0.03
C PRO A 624 0.76 -9.03 1.50
N PHE A 625 2.08 -9.07 1.76
CA PHE A 625 2.69 -8.82 3.07
C PHE A 625 3.60 -7.57 3.04
N GLY A 626 3.32 -6.61 2.16
CA GLY A 626 4.14 -5.44 1.92
C GLY A 626 3.68 -4.19 2.66
N ASP A 627 3.08 -4.30 3.86
CA ASP A 627 2.48 -3.22 4.68
C ASP A 627 3.50 -2.17 5.21
N GLY A 628 4.38 -1.71 4.34
CA GLY A 628 5.54 -0.87 4.60
C GLY A 628 6.79 -1.62 5.07
N TYR A 629 6.68 -2.94 5.27
CA TYR A 629 7.75 -3.83 5.71
C TYR A 629 7.78 -5.07 4.82
N VAL A 630 8.97 -5.48 4.37
CA VAL A 630 9.17 -6.74 3.63
C VAL A 630 10.32 -7.49 4.28
N LEU A 631 10.10 -8.74 4.68
CA LEU A 631 11.16 -9.52 5.30
C LEU A 631 12.30 -9.76 4.31
N LYS A 632 13.55 -9.61 4.78
CA LYS A 632 14.72 -9.93 3.99
C LYS A 632 14.83 -11.43 3.71
N PRO A 633 15.41 -11.85 2.57
CA PRO A 633 15.79 -13.23 2.36
C PRO A 633 16.71 -13.77 3.47
N SER A 634 16.61 -15.06 3.77
CA SER A 634 17.41 -15.71 4.82
C SER A 634 18.93 -15.46 4.69
N SER A 635 19.46 -15.40 3.46
CA SER A 635 20.88 -15.09 3.17
C SER A 635 21.34 -13.70 3.66
N LEU A 636 20.41 -12.76 3.81
CA LEU A 636 20.63 -11.40 4.31
C LEU A 636 20.28 -11.23 5.79
N ARG A 637 19.86 -12.31 6.46
CA ARG A 637 19.50 -12.34 7.89
C ARG A 637 20.47 -13.22 8.68
N VAL A 638 20.70 -14.43 8.20
CA VAL A 638 21.55 -15.43 8.83
C VAL A 638 22.97 -15.35 8.26
N ALA A 639 23.97 -15.56 9.11
CA ALA A 639 25.34 -15.73 8.63
C ALA A 639 25.46 -17.08 7.90
N PRO A 640 26.15 -17.15 6.75
CA PRO A 640 26.37 -18.43 6.08
C PRO A 640 27.07 -19.39 7.05
N SER A 641 26.50 -20.59 7.22
CA SER A 641 27.13 -21.65 8.00
C SER A 641 28.52 -21.90 7.43
N ARG A 642 29.56 -21.84 8.27
CA ARG A 642 30.90 -22.28 7.87
C ARG A 642 30.78 -23.75 7.50
N VAL A 643 30.72 -24.07 6.21
CA VAL A 643 31.03 -25.43 5.75
C VAL A 643 32.47 -25.66 6.21
N LYS A 644 32.65 -26.54 7.20
CA LYS A 644 33.98 -27.06 7.50
C LYS A 644 34.40 -27.75 6.21
N SER A 645 35.27 -27.11 5.43
CA SER A 645 35.97 -27.77 4.33
C SER A 645 36.79 -28.89 4.96
N GLY A 646 36.21 -30.07 5.02
CA GLY A 646 36.97 -31.30 5.21
C GLY A 646 37.95 -31.35 4.06
N ILE A 647 39.22 -31.14 4.37
CA ILE A 647 40.31 -31.49 3.47
C ILE A 647 40.21 -33.00 3.31
N HIS A 648 39.50 -33.46 2.27
CA HIS A 648 39.75 -34.78 1.74
C HIS A 648 41.12 -34.71 1.06
N LYS A 649 42.15 -35.11 1.81
CA LYS A 649 43.42 -35.53 1.20
C LYS A 649 43.09 -36.66 0.23
N TRP A 650 43.36 -36.43 -1.04
CA TRP A 650 43.76 -37.48 -1.97
C TRP A 650 45.28 -37.45 -2.05
#